data_AF-N1U6E2-F1
#
_entry.id   AF-N1U6E2-F1
#
_cell.length_a   1.000
_cell.length_b   1.000
_cell.length_c   1.000
_cell.angle_alpha   90.00
_cell.angle_beta   90.00
_cell.angle_gamma   90.00
#
_symmetry.space_group_name_H-M   'P 1'
#
loop_
_entity.id
_entity.type
_entity.pdbx_description
1 polymer ?
#
loop_
_entity_poly.entity_id
_entity_poly.type
_entity_poly.pdbx_seq_one_letter_code
_entity_poly.pdbx_strand_id
1 'polypeptide(L)'
;MYFIRFFIILIFVSIAFSLNSDGLPNFSIQEKEAKTQFARGFSYFNNSQYSSSRESFLKALSIKNDFTLARLLLSNSYYLSGDWPESMSELEQIEGIAGLNQIQKARLDALRINLAGGSQDLALRYYSSILGDDLRRFRFRNPSDVAVDEDGFLYVLSFDTANIVKFDPNGNPVDNFKGSLGRNLSGPLFFSLRGNSIFVTDFKADKIYEFNTKGEYRNRFGNSGKRNGEFHGPTGIFFTKSGYLYVSDSGNNRLQKLKADGTFVQEIGVGILRNPSGLKVNSQGEIYVADRGNSRIAVFDSEGNFLREITNPNVLLSPRNLTIRKNEIYISDEKSGLVIYNTVDNTWRLLDSFRDSKNVIRKLNQPFSSTFDYTGTQFIADFNRHRVEIFSPSNQLSSNMDIVLEKVLNQEYPDISVFLRIRDRSGRDIKAIPRNSFKVYEYGNLSPLIGLADMQQFNNRISVSLVYENTSEVKSAYPIFEKSLRPLLTSLRQYDGIEVLRSGTELIKTSDFNHSMYEIFRILRTSPSDSNSKTGKAIYRGISDLLSRLGPRIVLVLISGNSYPDSFTQISPEKIIRYSKAHSIPIYFLSLSDTGPAVDTYKTIAASTGGKFILIPGEGLEKNLYDSFLSHKDRRYIVSFKSRVDMDKKDFYIPLIIEANFRNTSGKVEAGFFTK
;
A
#
# COMPACT_ATOMS: atom_id res chain seq x y z
N MET A 1 29.49 49.21 -8.50
CA MET A 1 30.22 48.42 -7.49
C MET A 1 29.65 47.00 -7.53
N TYR A 2 30.51 46.02 -7.75
CA TYR A 2 30.21 44.66 -8.24
C TYR A 2 29.21 43.87 -7.38
N PHE A 3 28.12 43.36 -7.98
CA PHE A 3 27.30 42.29 -7.41
C PHE A 3 27.61 40.99 -8.15
N ILE A 4 28.42 40.15 -7.52
CA ILE A 4 28.77 38.80 -7.99
C ILE A 4 27.53 37.90 -7.79
N ARG A 5 26.95 37.44 -8.90
CA ARG A 5 25.94 36.37 -8.91
C ARG A 5 26.63 35.03 -8.66
N PHE A 6 26.52 34.49 -7.45
CA PHE A 6 26.85 33.08 -7.21
C PHE A 6 25.73 32.20 -7.75
N PHE A 7 25.92 31.65 -8.95
CA PHE A 7 25.21 30.46 -9.40
C PHE A 7 25.76 29.27 -8.60
N ILE A 8 24.98 28.76 -7.65
CA ILE A 8 25.25 27.44 -7.06
C ILE A 8 24.85 26.41 -8.12
N ILE A 9 25.80 26.03 -8.96
CA ILE A 9 25.72 24.79 -9.73
C ILE A 9 25.90 23.67 -8.70
N LEU A 10 24.80 23.03 -8.33
CA LEU A 10 24.82 21.73 -7.68
C LEU A 10 25.39 20.74 -8.71
N ILE A 11 26.72 20.60 -8.71
CA ILE A 11 27.40 19.50 -9.39
C ILE A 11 27.01 18.24 -8.61
N PHE A 12 25.96 17.56 -9.06
CA PHE A 12 25.87 16.13 -8.83
C PHE A 12 27.10 15.54 -9.50
N VAL A 13 28.14 15.25 -8.72
CA VAL A 13 29.16 14.30 -9.14
C VAL A 13 28.46 12.95 -9.17
N SER A 14 27.76 12.67 -10.27
CA SER A 14 27.48 11.31 -10.65
C SER A 14 28.84 10.69 -10.90
N ILE A 15 29.39 10.01 -9.89
CA ILE A 15 30.41 9.01 -10.17
C ILE A 15 29.74 8.07 -11.16
N ALA A 16 30.17 8.15 -12.42
CA ALA A 16 29.76 7.24 -13.47
C ALA A 16 30.35 5.88 -13.11
N PHE A 17 29.71 5.19 -12.18
CA PHE A 17 29.94 3.77 -11.99
C PHE A 17 29.48 3.09 -13.28
N SER A 18 30.35 2.26 -13.85
CA SER A 18 30.00 1.38 -14.94
C SER A 18 28.81 0.53 -14.50
N LEU A 19 27.63 0.86 -14.99
CA LEU A 19 26.44 0.02 -14.92
C LEU A 19 26.63 -1.16 -15.88
N ASN A 20 27.63 -2.00 -15.60
CA ASN A 20 27.87 -3.21 -16.37
C ASN A 20 26.92 -4.27 -15.83
N SER A 21 25.82 -4.49 -16.54
CA SER A 21 25.16 -5.78 -16.50
C SER A 21 25.90 -6.67 -17.50
N ASP A 22 26.58 -7.69 -16.99
CA ASP A 22 27.37 -8.56 -17.85
C ASP A 22 26.44 -9.34 -18.79
N GLY A 23 26.86 -9.45 -20.05
CA GLY A 23 26.21 -10.34 -21.00
C GLY A 23 26.34 -11.81 -20.58
N LEU A 24 25.86 -12.72 -21.42
CA LEU A 24 26.13 -14.14 -21.19
C LEU A 24 27.65 -14.41 -21.18
N PRO A 25 28.15 -15.27 -20.29
CA PRO A 25 29.54 -15.69 -20.32
C PRO A 25 29.84 -16.44 -21.63
N ASN A 26 31.12 -16.53 -21.97
CA ASN A 26 31.55 -17.40 -23.06
C ASN A 26 31.33 -18.88 -22.65
N PHE A 27 30.61 -19.63 -23.47
CA PHE A 27 30.38 -21.06 -23.27
C PHE A 27 31.32 -21.84 -24.18
N SER A 28 32.10 -22.75 -23.60
CA SER A 28 32.84 -23.76 -24.37
C SER A 28 31.88 -24.72 -25.09
N ILE A 29 32.43 -25.54 -25.99
CA ILE A 29 31.64 -26.55 -26.72
C ILE A 29 30.92 -27.50 -25.74
N GLN A 30 31.56 -27.87 -24.64
CA GLN A 30 31.00 -28.75 -23.60
C GLN A 30 29.94 -28.05 -22.73
N GLU A 31 29.97 -26.72 -22.63
CA GLU A 31 29.01 -25.93 -21.84
C GLU A 31 27.82 -25.43 -22.66
N LYS A 32 27.69 -25.78 -23.95
CA LYS A 32 26.53 -25.39 -24.78
C LYS A 32 25.19 -25.82 -24.18
N GLU A 33 25.16 -26.97 -23.52
CA GLU A 33 23.96 -27.45 -22.83
C GLU A 33 23.58 -26.54 -21.65
N ALA A 34 24.56 -25.96 -20.94
CA ALA A 34 24.28 -24.99 -19.87
C ALA A 34 23.55 -23.75 -20.40
N LYS A 35 23.96 -23.23 -21.57
CA LYS A 35 23.26 -22.11 -22.23
C LYS A 35 21.81 -22.48 -22.60
N THR A 36 21.59 -23.70 -23.10
CA THR A 36 20.26 -24.19 -23.46
C THR A 36 19.35 -24.33 -22.25
N GLN A 37 19.85 -24.94 -21.16
CA GLN A 37 19.11 -25.07 -19.90
C GLN A 37 18.83 -23.71 -19.27
N PHE A 38 19.77 -22.77 -19.35
CA PHE A 38 19.55 -21.39 -18.92
C PHE A 38 18.43 -20.71 -19.69
N ALA A 39 18.43 -20.78 -21.03
CA ALA A 39 17.38 -20.20 -21.86
C ALA A 39 16.00 -20.81 -21.55
N ARG A 40 15.94 -22.13 -21.32
CA ARG A 40 14.71 -22.82 -20.87
C ARG A 40 14.24 -22.33 -19.51
N GLY A 41 15.15 -22.26 -18.53
CA GLY A 41 14.85 -21.72 -17.20
C GLY A 41 14.33 -20.29 -17.26
N PHE A 42 14.97 -19.45 -18.06
CA PHE A 42 14.56 -18.06 -18.29
C PHE A 42 13.15 -17.97 -18.91
N SER A 43 12.82 -18.84 -19.87
CA SER A 43 11.47 -18.92 -20.43
C SER A 43 10.43 -19.32 -19.37
N TYR A 44 10.74 -20.33 -18.55
CA TYR A 44 9.86 -20.73 -17.45
C TYR A 44 9.67 -19.61 -16.41
N PHE A 45 10.74 -18.90 -16.06
CA PHE A 45 10.69 -17.73 -15.18
C PHE A 45 9.70 -16.68 -15.69
N ASN A 46 9.80 -16.30 -16.97
CA ASN A 46 8.94 -15.28 -17.56
C ASN A 46 7.48 -15.73 -17.73
N ASN A 47 7.25 -17.05 -17.80
CA ASN A 47 5.91 -17.65 -17.75
C ASN A 47 5.39 -17.86 -16.32
N SER A 48 6.10 -17.35 -15.30
CA SER A 48 5.78 -17.50 -13.87
C SER A 48 5.75 -18.97 -13.40
N GLN A 49 6.47 -19.85 -14.08
CA GLN A 49 6.62 -21.26 -13.75
C GLN A 49 7.91 -21.48 -12.93
N TYR A 50 7.96 -20.86 -11.73
CA TYR A 50 9.19 -20.77 -10.94
C TYR A 50 9.76 -22.14 -10.53
N SER A 51 8.94 -23.16 -10.30
CA SER A 51 9.46 -24.52 -10.02
C SER A 51 10.24 -25.10 -11.19
N SER A 52 9.68 -25.08 -12.40
CA SER A 52 10.34 -25.56 -13.62
C SER A 52 11.56 -24.70 -13.99
N SER A 53 11.49 -23.40 -13.69
CA SER A 53 12.61 -22.47 -13.82
C SER A 53 13.80 -22.89 -12.96
N ARG A 54 13.57 -23.20 -11.67
CA ARG A 54 14.62 -23.65 -10.75
C ARG A 54 15.30 -24.93 -11.23
N GLU A 55 14.53 -25.92 -11.62
CA GLU A 55 15.08 -27.19 -12.13
C GLU A 55 16.01 -26.96 -13.33
N SER A 56 15.62 -26.06 -14.24
CA SER A 56 16.41 -25.74 -15.43
C SER A 56 17.68 -24.97 -15.08
N PHE A 57 17.61 -24.00 -14.15
CA PHE A 57 18.80 -23.28 -13.68
C PHE A 57 19.77 -24.17 -12.91
N LEU A 58 19.28 -25.09 -12.06
CA LEU A 58 20.12 -26.07 -11.38
C LEU A 58 20.86 -26.97 -12.38
N LYS A 59 20.21 -27.40 -13.46
CA LYS A 59 20.86 -28.15 -14.55
C LYS A 59 21.92 -27.33 -15.29
N ALA A 60 21.69 -26.02 -15.49
CA ALA A 60 22.71 -25.14 -16.05
C ALA A 60 23.93 -25.02 -15.11
N LEU A 61 23.69 -24.85 -13.81
CA LEU A 61 24.73 -24.70 -12.79
C LEU A 61 25.50 -26.00 -12.51
N SER A 62 24.88 -27.17 -12.69
CA SER A 62 25.59 -28.45 -12.58
C SER A 62 26.63 -28.65 -13.69
N ILE A 63 26.47 -27.95 -14.82
CA ILE A 63 27.42 -27.96 -15.95
C ILE A 63 28.42 -26.80 -15.80
N LYS A 64 27.93 -25.61 -15.41
CA LYS A 64 28.71 -24.39 -15.25
C LYS A 64 28.43 -23.72 -13.90
N ASN A 65 29.17 -24.11 -12.87
CA ASN A 65 28.92 -23.69 -11.48
C ASN A 65 29.20 -22.20 -11.20
N ASP A 66 30.10 -21.59 -11.97
CA ASP A 66 30.49 -20.17 -11.87
C ASP A 66 29.54 -19.22 -12.63
N PHE A 67 28.43 -19.73 -13.17
CA PHE A 67 27.47 -18.93 -13.93
C PHE A 67 26.56 -18.07 -13.03
N THR A 68 27.10 -16.92 -12.58
CA THR A 68 26.47 -16.00 -11.62
C THR A 68 25.06 -15.52 -12.03
N LEU A 69 24.81 -15.24 -13.31
CA LEU A 69 23.48 -14.83 -13.78
C LEU A 69 22.44 -15.95 -13.65
N ALA A 70 22.80 -17.20 -13.94
CA ALA A 70 21.91 -18.34 -13.71
C ALA A 70 21.61 -18.51 -12.22
N ARG A 71 22.61 -18.30 -11.36
CA ARG A 71 22.46 -18.35 -9.91
C ARG A 71 21.58 -17.22 -9.35
N LEU A 72 21.70 -16.02 -9.88
CA LEU A 72 20.84 -14.89 -9.52
C LEU A 72 19.39 -15.16 -9.89
N LEU A 73 19.13 -15.67 -11.10
CA LEU A 73 17.77 -16.01 -11.53
C LEU A 73 17.21 -17.23 -10.77
N LEU A 74 18.07 -18.17 -10.35
CA LEU A 74 17.72 -19.24 -9.43
C LEU A 74 17.29 -18.68 -8.06
N SER A 75 18.07 -17.76 -7.47
CA SER A 75 17.73 -17.05 -6.24
C SER A 75 16.37 -16.34 -6.37
N ASN A 76 16.15 -15.60 -7.46
CA ASN A 76 14.85 -14.96 -7.73
C ASN A 76 13.71 -15.97 -7.84
N SER A 77 13.94 -17.13 -8.48
CA SER A 77 12.94 -18.18 -8.60
C SER A 77 12.58 -18.77 -7.23
N TYR A 78 13.57 -19.00 -6.35
CA TYR A 78 13.34 -19.44 -4.97
C TYR A 78 12.55 -18.39 -4.16
N TYR A 79 12.89 -17.11 -4.28
CA TYR A 79 12.15 -16.04 -3.62
C TYR A 79 10.67 -16.03 -4.06
N LEU A 80 10.44 -16.05 -5.37
CA LEU A 80 9.12 -15.98 -5.96
C LEU A 80 8.31 -17.27 -5.74
N SER A 81 8.92 -18.37 -5.30
CA SER A 81 8.23 -19.61 -4.88
C SER A 81 8.07 -19.75 -3.36
N GLY A 82 8.49 -18.75 -2.58
CA GLY A 82 8.39 -18.74 -1.10
C GLY A 82 9.54 -19.44 -0.36
N ASP A 83 10.56 -19.89 -1.07
CA ASP A 83 11.75 -20.58 -0.56
C ASP A 83 12.86 -19.55 -0.26
N TRP A 84 12.58 -18.64 0.68
CA TRP A 84 13.46 -17.51 1.00
C TRP A 84 14.84 -17.90 1.57
N PRO A 85 14.99 -18.94 2.41
CA PRO A 85 16.31 -19.40 2.86
C PRO A 85 17.20 -19.87 1.70
N GLU A 86 16.64 -20.60 0.74
CA GLU A 86 17.34 -21.06 -0.45
C GLU A 86 17.73 -19.88 -1.34
N SER A 87 16.84 -18.91 -1.52
CA SER A 87 17.14 -17.64 -2.21
C SER A 87 18.34 -16.92 -1.60
N MET A 88 18.40 -16.85 -0.27
CA MET A 88 19.50 -16.24 0.48
C MET A 88 20.81 -17.02 0.28
N SER A 89 20.77 -18.34 0.40
CA SER A 89 21.93 -19.23 0.17
C SER A 89 22.54 -19.05 -1.22
N GLU A 90 21.71 -18.90 -2.26
CA GLU A 90 22.22 -18.66 -3.62
C GLU A 90 22.93 -17.31 -3.76
N LEU A 91 22.49 -16.26 -3.07
CA LEU A 91 23.19 -14.97 -3.05
C LEU A 91 24.52 -15.06 -2.28
N GLU A 92 24.56 -15.78 -1.16
CA GLU A 92 25.80 -16.02 -0.40
C GLU A 92 26.82 -16.83 -1.22
N GLN A 93 26.35 -17.74 -2.07
CA GLN A 93 27.21 -18.44 -3.04
C GLN A 93 27.76 -17.49 -4.12
N ILE A 94 26.95 -16.56 -4.65
CA ILE A 94 27.47 -15.51 -5.57
C ILE A 94 28.54 -14.67 -4.87
N GLU A 95 28.32 -14.31 -3.60
CA GLU A 95 29.29 -13.55 -2.80
C GLU A 95 30.65 -14.27 -2.72
N GLY A 96 30.65 -15.59 -2.49
CA GLY A 96 31.87 -16.39 -2.45
C GLY A 96 32.57 -16.57 -3.80
N ILE A 97 31.83 -16.57 -4.92
CA ILE A 97 32.39 -16.81 -6.26
C ILE A 97 32.98 -15.52 -6.87
N ALA A 98 32.22 -14.42 -6.86
CA ALA A 98 32.54 -13.20 -7.59
C ALA A 98 32.41 -11.92 -6.74
N GLY A 99 31.94 -12.04 -5.50
CA GLY A 99 31.50 -10.91 -4.70
C GLY A 99 30.14 -10.37 -5.17
N LEU A 100 29.39 -9.76 -4.25
CA LEU A 100 28.10 -9.15 -4.59
C LEU A 100 28.28 -7.70 -5.03
N ASN A 101 27.62 -7.34 -6.12
CA ASN A 101 27.42 -5.94 -6.47
C ASN A 101 26.41 -5.27 -5.51
N GLN A 102 26.26 -3.95 -5.59
CA GLN A 102 25.38 -3.21 -4.68
C GLN A 102 23.91 -3.64 -4.75
N ILE A 103 23.43 -4.07 -5.93
CA ILE A 103 22.06 -4.54 -6.15
C ILE A 103 21.83 -5.83 -5.37
N GLN A 104 22.75 -6.79 -5.55
CA GLN A 104 22.69 -8.10 -4.93
C GLN A 104 22.90 -8.03 -3.41
N LYS A 105 23.78 -7.14 -2.92
CA LYS A 105 23.93 -6.86 -1.47
C LYS A 105 22.64 -6.34 -0.86
N ALA A 106 22.01 -5.35 -1.49
CA ALA A 106 20.75 -4.79 -0.99
C ALA A 106 19.64 -5.86 -0.92
N ARG A 107 19.61 -6.77 -1.90
CA ARG A 107 18.68 -7.91 -1.92
C ARG A 107 18.95 -8.91 -0.79
N LEU A 108 20.21 -9.26 -0.57
CA LEU A 108 20.61 -10.16 0.52
C LEU A 108 20.26 -9.57 1.90
N ASP A 109 20.53 -8.29 2.11
CA ASP A 109 20.19 -7.58 3.36
C ASP A 109 18.66 -7.55 3.59
N ALA A 110 17.88 -7.27 2.53
CA ALA A 110 16.43 -7.30 2.61
C ALA A 110 15.91 -8.69 2.98
N LEU A 111 16.49 -9.77 2.43
CA LEU A 111 16.12 -11.14 2.79
C LEU A 111 16.43 -11.46 4.25
N ARG A 112 17.62 -11.09 4.73
CA ARG A 112 18.02 -11.28 6.14
C ARG A 112 17.05 -10.61 7.10
N ILE A 113 16.68 -9.36 6.83
CA ILE A 113 15.70 -8.61 7.65
C ILE A 113 14.34 -9.31 7.64
N ASN A 114 13.85 -9.71 6.46
CA ASN A 114 12.54 -10.34 6.34
C ASN A 114 12.49 -11.73 7.00
N LEU A 115 13.57 -12.50 6.94
CA LEU A 115 13.70 -13.79 7.64
C LEU A 115 13.81 -13.62 9.16
N ALA A 116 14.39 -12.51 9.63
CA ALA A 116 14.48 -12.16 11.06
C ALA A 116 13.18 -11.56 11.65
N GLY A 117 12.07 -11.56 10.90
CA GLY A 117 10.78 -11.05 11.37
C GLY A 117 10.42 -9.64 10.91
N GLY A 118 11.21 -9.03 10.02
CA GLY A 118 10.96 -7.71 9.43
C GLY A 118 11.60 -6.56 10.20
N SER A 119 11.34 -5.33 9.75
CA SER A 119 11.86 -4.11 10.38
C SER A 119 10.82 -3.51 11.35
N GLN A 120 11.25 -3.13 12.56
CA GLN A 120 10.42 -2.31 13.44
C GLN A 120 10.37 -0.86 12.92
N ASP A 121 9.20 -0.23 13.01
CA ASP A 121 9.04 1.20 12.76
C ASP A 121 9.94 1.98 13.74
N LEU A 122 11.04 2.54 13.23
CA LEU A 122 11.96 3.36 14.03
C LEU A 122 11.41 4.78 14.24
N ALA A 123 12.01 5.49 15.20
CA ALA A 123 11.68 6.88 15.49
C ALA A 123 11.67 7.76 14.24
N LEU A 124 10.69 8.66 14.16
CA LEU A 124 10.56 9.65 13.10
C LEU A 124 11.73 10.62 13.14
N ARG A 125 12.30 10.90 11.96
CA ARG A 125 13.34 11.90 11.77
C ARG A 125 12.91 12.89 10.71
N TYR A 126 13.35 14.14 10.85
CA TYR A 126 13.16 15.14 9.83
C TYR A 126 13.68 14.63 8.48
N TYR A 127 12.85 14.73 7.46
CA TYR A 127 13.16 14.28 6.10
C TYR A 127 13.35 15.47 5.16
N SER A 128 12.33 16.33 5.05
CA SER A 128 12.33 17.50 4.16
C SER A 128 11.17 18.44 4.52
N SER A 129 11.06 19.54 3.77
CA SER A 129 9.92 20.46 3.86
C SER A 129 9.39 20.76 2.45
N ILE A 130 8.07 20.89 2.31
CA ILE A 130 7.44 21.45 1.12
C ILE A 130 7.23 22.94 1.37
N LEU A 131 8.00 23.80 0.71
CA LEU A 131 7.96 25.25 0.87
C LEU A 131 6.89 25.86 -0.05
N GLY A 132 5.77 26.30 0.51
CA GLY A 132 4.60 26.71 -0.27
C GLY A 132 4.84 27.91 -1.19
N ASP A 133 5.62 28.90 -0.74
CA ASP A 133 5.93 30.11 -1.53
C ASP A 133 6.76 29.82 -2.80
N ASP A 134 7.57 28.77 -2.77
CA ASP A 134 8.54 28.42 -3.82
C ASP A 134 7.87 27.72 -5.02
N LEU A 135 6.64 27.23 -4.85
CA LEU A 135 6.00 26.29 -5.79
C LEU A 135 5.35 26.90 -7.05
N ARG A 136 5.74 28.11 -7.49
CA ARG A 136 5.19 28.80 -8.70
C ARG A 136 3.66 28.62 -8.86
N ARG A 137 3.21 27.90 -9.89
CA ARG A 137 1.77 27.67 -10.17
C ARG A 137 1.07 26.89 -9.06
N PHE A 138 1.80 26.06 -8.32
CA PHE A 138 1.35 25.27 -7.16
C PHE A 138 1.57 25.99 -5.82
N ARG A 139 1.85 27.31 -5.84
CA ARG A 139 1.99 28.09 -4.61
C ARG A 139 0.80 27.90 -3.68
N PHE A 140 1.10 27.74 -2.39
CA PHE A 140 0.13 27.69 -1.30
C PHE A 140 0.65 28.48 -0.09
N ARG A 141 -0.24 29.09 0.69
CA ARG A 141 0.11 29.83 1.92
C ARG A 141 -0.86 29.52 3.04
N ASN A 142 -0.33 29.52 4.26
CA ASN A 142 -1.09 29.19 5.46
C ASN A 142 -1.78 27.83 5.33
N PRO A 143 -1.01 26.73 5.18
CA PRO A 143 -1.58 25.39 5.06
C PRO A 143 -2.39 25.09 6.33
N SER A 144 -3.71 24.97 6.17
CA SER A 144 -4.64 24.84 7.28
C SER A 144 -4.97 23.40 7.60
N ASP A 145 -4.84 22.50 6.62
CA ASP A 145 -5.04 21.08 6.82
C ASP A 145 -4.28 20.24 5.79
N VAL A 146 -3.97 19.00 6.17
CA VAL A 146 -3.29 18.01 5.33
C VAL A 146 -3.96 16.65 5.46
N ALA A 147 -4.13 15.96 4.34
CA ALA A 147 -4.64 14.60 4.30
C ALA A 147 -3.91 13.78 3.24
N VAL A 148 -3.88 12.46 3.42
CA VAL A 148 -3.27 11.53 2.48
C VAL A 148 -4.32 10.53 2.03
N ASP A 149 -4.38 10.23 0.73
CA ASP A 149 -5.26 9.19 0.20
C ASP A 149 -4.66 7.77 0.30
N GLU A 150 -5.43 6.74 -0.05
CA GLU A 150 -5.01 5.34 0.08
C GLU A 150 -3.79 4.95 -0.78
N ASP A 151 -3.52 5.74 -1.82
CA ASP A 151 -2.41 5.55 -2.75
C ASP A 151 -1.17 6.37 -2.34
N GLY A 152 -1.29 7.23 -1.32
CA GLY A 152 -0.20 7.99 -0.73
C GLY A 152 -0.05 9.42 -1.26
N PHE A 153 -1.00 9.92 -2.04
CA PHE A 153 -0.97 11.32 -2.47
C PHE A 153 -1.32 12.23 -1.31
N LEU A 154 -0.48 13.25 -1.09
CA LEU A 154 -0.71 14.27 -0.08
C LEU A 154 -1.55 15.40 -0.68
N TYR A 155 -2.58 15.83 0.04
CA TYR A 155 -3.38 17.00 -0.27
C TYR A 155 -3.11 18.05 0.82
N VAL A 156 -2.81 19.27 0.39
CA VAL A 156 -2.54 20.41 1.27
C VAL A 156 -3.60 21.47 1.01
N LEU A 157 -4.50 21.66 1.97
CA LEU A 157 -5.48 22.76 1.96
C LEU A 157 -4.82 24.01 2.52
N SER A 158 -5.08 25.15 1.89
CA SER A 158 -4.46 26.42 2.27
C SER A 158 -5.48 27.53 2.43
N PHE A 159 -5.41 28.22 3.56
CA PHE A 159 -6.37 29.24 3.96
C PHE A 159 -6.21 30.53 3.14
N ASP A 160 -4.98 31.03 3.00
CA ASP A 160 -4.72 32.33 2.37
C ASP A 160 -4.85 32.25 0.84
N THR A 161 -4.26 31.22 0.23
CA THR A 161 -4.35 31.00 -1.22
C THR A 161 -5.66 30.34 -1.68
N ALA A 162 -6.53 29.96 -0.74
CA ALA A 162 -7.85 29.34 -0.98
C ALA A 162 -7.82 28.22 -2.03
N ASN A 163 -6.87 27.28 -1.88
CA ASN A 163 -6.66 26.19 -2.82
C ASN A 163 -6.28 24.89 -2.11
N ILE A 164 -6.36 23.80 -2.86
CA ILE A 164 -5.81 22.51 -2.47
C ILE A 164 -4.72 22.13 -3.47
N VAL A 165 -3.52 21.83 -2.98
CA VAL A 165 -2.41 21.32 -3.80
C VAL A 165 -2.25 19.84 -3.53
N LYS A 166 -2.26 19.04 -4.60
CA LYS A 166 -2.03 17.60 -4.54
C LYS A 166 -0.58 17.30 -4.92
N PHE A 167 0.07 16.47 -4.12
CA PHE A 167 1.42 16.00 -4.32
C PHE A 167 1.42 14.49 -4.53
N ASP A 168 2.24 14.02 -5.46
CA ASP A 168 2.54 12.59 -5.55
C ASP A 168 3.28 12.10 -4.29
N PRO A 169 3.36 10.78 -4.08
CA PRO A 169 4.08 10.23 -2.94
C PRO A 169 5.56 10.66 -2.86
N ASN A 170 6.19 11.14 -3.95
CA ASN A 170 7.55 11.66 -3.97
C ASN A 170 7.65 13.15 -3.58
N GLY A 171 6.52 13.80 -3.30
CA GLY A 171 6.47 15.21 -2.95
C GLY A 171 6.48 16.15 -4.15
N ASN A 172 6.31 15.64 -5.37
CA ASN A 172 6.15 16.51 -6.54
C ASN A 172 4.70 17.00 -6.61
N PRO A 173 4.46 18.31 -6.80
CA PRO A 173 3.11 18.80 -6.99
C PRO A 173 2.56 18.35 -8.35
N VAL A 174 1.40 17.68 -8.33
CA VAL A 174 0.74 17.14 -9.53
C VAL A 174 -0.48 17.95 -9.93
N ASP A 175 -1.27 18.43 -8.96
CA ASP A 175 -2.46 19.23 -9.22
C ASP A 175 -2.56 20.46 -8.31
N ASN A 176 -3.17 21.53 -8.82
CA ASN A 176 -3.54 22.70 -8.05
C ASN A 176 -5.00 23.08 -8.30
N PHE A 177 -5.83 22.85 -7.31
CA PHE A 177 -7.26 23.10 -7.40
C PHE A 177 -7.56 24.55 -6.97
N LYS A 178 -7.37 25.51 -7.90
CA LYS A 178 -7.57 26.96 -7.68
C LYS A 178 -8.90 27.52 -8.20
N GLY A 179 -9.42 27.01 -9.33
CA GLY A 179 -10.53 27.66 -10.06
C GLY A 179 -11.92 27.50 -9.40
N SER A 180 -12.47 26.29 -9.45
CA SER A 180 -13.78 25.91 -8.87
C SER A 180 -13.81 25.97 -7.34
N LEU A 181 -12.64 25.91 -6.69
CA LEU A 181 -12.48 26.13 -5.25
C LEU A 181 -12.38 27.63 -4.91
N GLY A 182 -11.46 28.37 -5.52
CA GLY A 182 -11.11 29.74 -5.11
C GLY A 182 -12.13 30.83 -5.43
N ARG A 183 -13.10 30.59 -6.32
CA ARG A 183 -14.27 31.49 -6.46
C ARG A 183 -15.36 31.24 -5.41
N ASN A 184 -15.38 30.04 -4.82
CA ASN A 184 -16.42 29.60 -3.89
C ASN A 184 -15.96 29.62 -2.43
N LEU A 185 -14.65 29.53 -2.18
CA LEU A 185 -14.08 29.46 -0.84
C LEU A 185 -13.65 30.84 -0.33
N SER A 186 -14.15 31.22 0.84
CA SER A 186 -13.88 32.51 1.51
C SER A 186 -12.88 32.38 2.68
N GLY A 187 -12.87 31.23 3.35
CA GLY A 187 -11.93 30.89 4.41
C GLY A 187 -11.90 29.39 4.68
N PRO A 188 -11.33 28.59 3.78
CA PRO A 188 -11.30 27.14 3.95
C PRO A 188 -10.36 26.73 5.08
N LEU A 189 -10.81 25.88 6.00
CA LEU A 189 -10.02 25.47 7.17
C LEU A 189 -9.62 24.00 7.18
N PHE A 190 -10.58 23.08 7.11
CA PHE A 190 -10.30 21.63 7.15
C PHE A 190 -10.96 20.92 5.97
N PHE A 191 -10.48 19.71 5.68
CA PHE A 191 -11.12 18.87 4.67
C PHE A 191 -11.10 17.38 5.02
N SER A 192 -11.98 16.63 4.38
CA SER A 192 -12.02 15.17 4.48
C SER A 192 -12.14 14.54 3.09
N LEU A 193 -11.38 13.47 2.86
CA LEU A 193 -11.37 12.71 1.62
C LEU A 193 -12.33 11.51 1.74
N ARG A 194 -13.14 11.27 0.71
CA ARG A 194 -13.97 10.06 0.59
C ARG A 194 -14.02 9.59 -0.86
N GLY A 195 -13.28 8.53 -1.18
CA GLY A 195 -13.19 8.05 -2.56
C GLY A 195 -12.74 9.17 -3.50
N ASN A 196 -13.60 9.51 -4.47
CA ASN A 196 -13.35 10.60 -5.42
C ASN A 196 -13.95 11.95 -5.00
N SER A 197 -14.32 12.15 -3.72
CA SER A 197 -14.85 13.40 -3.18
C SER A 197 -13.94 14.02 -2.12
N ILE A 198 -13.91 15.35 -2.09
CA ILE A 198 -13.19 16.20 -1.13
C ILE A 198 -14.21 17.14 -0.51
N PHE A 199 -14.46 16.99 0.79
CA PHE A 199 -15.36 17.87 1.55
C PHE A 199 -14.55 18.91 2.29
N VAL A 200 -14.84 20.19 2.11
CA VAL A 200 -14.08 21.32 2.68
C VAL A 200 -15.00 22.17 3.53
N THR A 201 -14.59 22.46 4.78
CA THR A 201 -15.27 23.45 5.61
C THR A 201 -14.78 24.85 5.26
N ASP A 202 -15.72 25.72 4.97
CA ASP A 202 -15.46 27.13 4.74
C ASP A 202 -15.95 27.95 5.94
N PHE A 203 -14.99 28.34 6.77
CA PHE A 203 -15.22 29.05 8.01
C PHE A 203 -15.89 30.40 7.81
N LYS A 204 -15.54 31.14 6.75
CA LYS A 204 -16.12 32.47 6.53
C LYS A 204 -17.48 32.42 5.85
N ALA A 205 -17.75 31.35 5.08
CA ALA A 205 -19.00 31.19 4.34
C ALA A 205 -20.08 30.43 5.12
N ASP A 206 -19.78 29.92 6.31
CA ASP A 206 -20.65 29.05 7.12
C ASP A 206 -21.17 27.83 6.35
N LYS A 207 -20.31 27.25 5.52
CA LYS A 207 -20.68 26.22 4.54
C LYS A 207 -19.69 25.07 4.46
N ILE A 208 -20.17 23.97 3.90
CA ILE A 208 -19.36 22.85 3.47
C ILE A 208 -19.49 22.70 1.97
N TYR A 209 -18.36 22.58 1.30
CA TYR A 209 -18.28 22.37 -0.15
C TYR A 209 -17.79 20.96 -0.46
N GLU A 210 -18.40 20.33 -1.44
CA GLU A 210 -17.94 19.06 -2.01
C GLU A 210 -17.33 19.30 -3.39
N PHE A 211 -16.11 18.78 -3.58
CA PHE A 211 -15.42 18.73 -4.86
C PHE A 211 -15.09 17.29 -5.21
N ASN A 212 -14.74 17.04 -6.48
CA ASN A 212 -14.11 15.79 -6.85
C ASN A 212 -12.57 15.85 -6.74
N THR A 213 -11.90 14.71 -6.92
CA THR A 213 -10.42 14.62 -6.91
C THR A 213 -9.74 15.26 -8.12
N LYS A 214 -10.49 15.84 -9.07
CA LYS A 214 -10.01 16.73 -10.14
C LYS A 214 -10.21 18.22 -9.79
N GLY A 215 -10.76 18.51 -8.61
CA GLY A 215 -11.05 19.86 -8.14
C GLY A 215 -12.37 20.45 -8.64
N GLU A 216 -13.19 19.70 -9.36
CA GLU A 216 -14.47 20.18 -9.90
C GLU A 216 -15.52 20.25 -8.78
N TYR A 217 -16.28 21.34 -8.72
CA TYR A 217 -17.36 21.52 -7.75
C TYR A 217 -18.49 20.50 -7.99
N ARG A 218 -18.96 19.86 -6.93
CA ARG A 218 -20.10 18.91 -6.96
C ARG A 218 -21.32 19.45 -6.23
N ASN A 219 -21.15 19.89 -4.99
CA ASN A 219 -22.26 20.28 -4.13
C ASN A 219 -21.82 21.25 -3.02
N ARG A 220 -22.79 21.87 -2.34
CA ARG A 220 -22.58 22.60 -1.09
C ARG A 220 -23.81 22.50 -0.20
N PHE A 221 -23.60 22.59 1.10
CA PHE A 221 -24.68 22.65 2.08
C PHE A 221 -24.22 23.44 3.33
N GLY A 222 -25.19 23.77 4.18
CA GLY A 222 -25.00 24.71 5.28
C GLY A 222 -25.38 26.14 4.92
N ASN A 223 -25.79 26.89 5.94
CA ASN A 223 -26.02 28.34 5.91
C ASN A 223 -25.73 28.90 7.31
N SER A 224 -25.50 30.21 7.41
CA SER A 224 -25.31 30.88 8.69
C SER A 224 -26.52 30.70 9.61
N GLY A 225 -26.29 30.26 10.84
CA GLY A 225 -27.34 30.15 11.85
C GLY A 225 -27.04 29.14 12.95
N LYS A 226 -28.09 28.73 13.67
CA LYS A 226 -28.02 27.85 14.86
C LYS A 226 -28.91 26.62 14.75
N ARG A 227 -29.77 26.52 13.72
CA ARG A 227 -30.65 25.37 13.55
C ARG A 227 -29.87 24.15 13.06
N ASN A 228 -30.55 23.02 13.00
CA ASN A 228 -30.02 21.77 12.47
C ASN A 228 -29.58 21.95 11.02
N GLY A 229 -28.32 21.64 10.70
CA GLY A 229 -27.73 21.83 9.37
C GLY A 229 -27.32 23.27 9.03
N GLU A 230 -27.54 24.24 9.93
CA GLU A 230 -26.95 25.58 9.86
C GLU A 230 -25.64 25.61 10.66
N PHE A 231 -24.70 26.49 10.30
CA PHE A 231 -23.38 26.61 10.94
C PHE A 231 -23.06 28.05 11.32
N HIS A 232 -22.11 28.20 12.24
CA HIS A 232 -21.40 29.43 12.50
C HIS A 232 -19.91 29.13 12.67
N GLY A 233 -19.10 29.47 11.67
CA GLY A 233 -17.68 29.17 11.62
C GLY A 233 -17.37 27.67 11.71
N PRO A 234 -17.85 26.82 10.77
CA PRO A 234 -17.53 25.41 10.79
C PRO A 234 -16.02 25.20 10.59
N THR A 235 -15.42 24.32 11.38
CA THR A 235 -13.98 24.03 11.35
C THR A 235 -13.70 22.57 11.04
N GLY A 236 -13.51 21.70 12.04
CA GLY A 236 -13.15 20.30 11.84
C GLY A 236 -14.21 19.53 11.07
N ILE A 237 -13.77 18.60 10.23
CA ILE A 237 -14.62 17.73 9.43
C ILE A 237 -14.02 16.33 9.37
N PHE A 238 -14.86 15.32 9.54
CA PHE A 238 -14.42 13.92 9.46
C PHE A 238 -15.51 13.02 8.89
N PHE A 239 -15.13 12.24 7.88
CA PHE A 239 -16.01 11.25 7.28
C PHE A 239 -15.75 9.86 7.89
N THR A 240 -16.78 9.23 8.47
CA THR A 240 -16.67 7.88 9.02
C THR A 240 -16.81 6.82 7.92
N LYS A 241 -16.25 5.63 8.16
CA LYS A 241 -16.43 4.47 7.26
C LYS A 241 -17.90 4.07 7.08
N SER A 242 -18.73 4.31 8.10
CA SER A 242 -20.19 4.06 8.06
C SER A 242 -20.97 5.05 7.20
N GLY A 243 -20.33 6.08 6.66
CA GLY A 243 -20.98 7.00 5.72
C GLY A 243 -21.49 8.31 6.33
N TYR A 244 -21.19 8.59 7.61
CA TYR A 244 -21.58 9.82 8.28
C TYR A 244 -20.49 10.88 8.24
N LEU A 245 -20.90 12.14 8.18
CA LEU A 245 -20.04 13.31 8.24
C LEU A 245 -20.21 14.01 9.58
N TYR A 246 -19.11 14.16 10.32
CA TYR A 246 -19.08 14.93 11.55
C TYR A 246 -18.42 16.28 11.30
N VAL A 247 -19.01 17.34 11.83
CA VAL A 247 -18.57 18.72 11.63
C VAL A 247 -18.53 19.43 12.97
N SER A 248 -17.40 20.08 13.27
CA SER A 248 -17.30 21.02 14.39
C SER A 248 -17.88 22.37 13.98
N ASP A 249 -18.98 22.74 14.61
CA ASP A 249 -19.65 24.02 14.43
C ASP A 249 -19.16 24.98 15.52
N SER A 250 -17.97 25.54 15.30
CA SER A 250 -17.16 26.15 16.36
C SER A 250 -17.80 27.35 17.01
N GLY A 251 -18.48 28.20 16.24
CA GLY A 251 -19.16 29.39 16.74
C GLY A 251 -20.43 29.06 17.53
N ASN A 252 -21.03 27.89 17.28
CA ASN A 252 -22.19 27.39 18.03
C ASN A 252 -21.82 26.43 19.16
N ASN A 253 -20.53 26.16 19.39
CA ASN A 253 -20.04 25.31 20.49
C ASN A 253 -20.64 23.90 20.48
N ARG A 254 -20.77 23.29 19.29
CA ARG A 254 -21.34 21.96 19.12
C ARG A 254 -20.63 21.16 18.03
N LEU A 255 -20.88 19.87 17.98
CA LEU A 255 -20.71 19.07 16.78
C LEU A 255 -22.05 18.78 16.12
N GLN A 256 -22.04 18.60 14.81
CA GLN A 256 -23.16 18.06 14.05
C GLN A 256 -22.75 16.80 13.31
N LYS A 257 -23.54 15.75 13.44
CA LYS A 257 -23.49 14.52 12.64
C LYS A 257 -24.50 14.66 11.51
N LEU A 258 -24.04 14.44 10.28
CA LEU A 258 -24.79 14.64 9.05
C LEU A 258 -24.65 13.40 8.15
N LYS A 259 -25.56 13.26 7.19
CA LYS A 259 -25.36 12.42 6.01
C LYS A 259 -24.44 13.12 5.02
N ALA A 260 -23.98 12.38 4.01
CA ALA A 260 -23.09 12.91 2.96
C ALA A 260 -23.69 14.09 2.17
N ASP A 261 -25.01 14.14 2.05
CA ASP A 261 -25.76 15.19 1.36
C ASP A 261 -26.02 16.44 2.22
N GLY A 262 -25.55 16.45 3.47
CA GLY A 262 -25.75 17.52 4.43
C GLY A 262 -26.99 17.39 5.30
N THR A 263 -27.79 16.33 5.13
CA THR A 263 -28.97 16.09 5.99
C THR A 263 -28.54 15.90 7.44
N PHE A 264 -29.09 16.70 8.34
CA PHE A 264 -28.82 16.60 9.77
C PHE A 264 -29.28 15.26 10.35
N VAL A 265 -28.46 14.70 11.25
CA VAL A 265 -28.75 13.46 11.97
C VAL A 265 -28.77 13.71 13.48
N GLN A 266 -27.74 14.37 14.02
CA GLN A 266 -27.59 14.51 15.47
C GLN A 266 -26.73 15.72 15.85
N GLU A 267 -27.06 16.34 16.98
CA GLU A 267 -26.27 17.36 17.65
C GLU A 267 -25.55 16.75 18.87
N ILE A 268 -24.28 17.12 19.08
CA ILE A 268 -23.43 16.54 20.14
C ILE A 268 -22.66 17.65 20.86
N GLY A 269 -22.55 17.53 22.18
CA GLY A 269 -21.63 18.34 23.00
C GLY A 269 -22.08 19.76 23.33
N VAL A 270 -23.35 20.12 23.12
CA VAL A 270 -23.90 21.42 23.54
C VAL A 270 -23.75 21.61 25.05
N GLY A 271 -23.25 22.78 25.47
CA GLY A 271 -22.98 23.09 26.88
C GLY A 271 -21.73 22.40 27.45
N ILE A 272 -21.11 21.48 26.70
CA ILE A 272 -19.87 20.78 27.09
C ILE A 272 -18.68 21.34 26.30
N LEU A 273 -18.86 21.53 25.00
CA LEU A 273 -17.82 22.03 24.11
C LEU A 273 -17.74 23.55 24.14
N ARG A 274 -16.57 24.09 23.84
CA ARG A 274 -16.30 25.52 23.64
C ARG A 274 -15.31 25.71 22.51
N ASN A 275 -15.75 26.34 21.43
CA ASN A 275 -14.96 26.52 20.20
C ASN A 275 -14.32 25.19 19.70
N PRO A 276 -15.10 24.09 19.54
CA PRO A 276 -14.55 22.83 19.06
C PRO A 276 -13.90 23.01 17.70
N SER A 277 -12.75 22.38 17.45
CA SER A 277 -11.94 22.54 16.24
C SER A 277 -11.82 21.23 15.47
N GLY A 278 -10.64 20.64 15.33
CA GLY A 278 -10.48 19.34 14.67
C GLY A 278 -11.10 18.18 15.46
N LEU A 279 -11.53 17.14 14.74
CA LEU A 279 -12.10 15.93 15.33
C LEU A 279 -11.67 14.66 14.58
N LYS A 280 -11.71 13.52 15.27
CA LYS A 280 -11.51 12.17 14.70
C LYS A 280 -12.43 11.16 15.39
N VAL A 281 -12.85 10.15 14.64
CA VAL A 281 -13.60 9.01 15.20
C VAL A 281 -12.75 7.76 15.07
N ASN A 282 -12.57 7.01 16.17
CA ASN A 282 -11.79 5.78 16.15
C ASN A 282 -12.63 4.58 15.63
N SER A 283 -12.03 3.39 15.58
CA SER A 283 -12.71 2.17 15.11
C SER A 283 -13.86 1.71 16.00
N GLN A 284 -13.87 2.11 17.27
CA GLN A 284 -14.89 1.80 18.27
C GLN A 284 -16.07 2.79 18.22
N GLY A 285 -15.98 3.83 17.38
CA GLY A 285 -17.00 4.87 17.29
C GLY A 285 -16.85 6.01 18.30
N GLU A 286 -15.79 6.03 19.11
CA GLU A 286 -15.50 7.14 20.02
C GLU A 286 -15.07 8.38 19.22
N ILE A 287 -15.64 9.53 19.56
CA ILE A 287 -15.44 10.82 18.90
C ILE A 287 -14.49 11.66 19.75
N TYR A 288 -13.29 11.91 19.26
CA TYR A 288 -12.28 12.74 19.90
C TYR A 288 -12.30 14.14 19.27
N VAL A 289 -12.41 15.17 20.11
CA VAL A 289 -12.64 16.55 19.69
C VAL A 289 -11.60 17.45 20.33
N ALA A 290 -10.89 18.24 19.52
CA ALA A 290 -10.06 19.33 19.99
C ALA A 290 -10.95 20.49 20.49
N ASP A 291 -11.25 20.47 21.78
CA ASP A 291 -12.11 21.43 22.47
C ASP A 291 -11.31 22.69 22.83
N ARG A 292 -10.96 23.46 21.80
CA ARG A 292 -9.94 24.52 21.81
C ARG A 292 -10.18 25.58 22.89
N GLY A 293 -11.43 25.96 23.12
CA GLY A 293 -11.81 26.98 24.10
C GLY A 293 -11.69 26.52 25.55
N ASN A 294 -11.67 25.20 25.79
CA ASN A 294 -11.47 24.60 27.11
C ASN A 294 -10.07 23.97 27.26
N SER A 295 -9.18 24.12 26.26
CA SER A 295 -7.80 23.59 26.27
C SER A 295 -7.71 22.09 26.60
N ARG A 296 -8.63 21.29 26.06
CA ARG A 296 -8.68 19.83 26.27
C ARG A 296 -9.02 19.08 24.98
N ILE A 297 -8.85 17.76 25.01
CA ILE A 297 -9.54 16.87 24.07
C ILE A 297 -10.76 16.29 24.78
N ALA A 298 -11.95 16.52 24.24
CA ALA A 298 -13.19 15.93 24.73
C ALA A 298 -13.49 14.63 23.96
N VAL A 299 -13.91 13.58 24.65
CA VAL A 299 -14.22 12.27 24.06
C VAL A 299 -15.69 11.93 24.30
N PHE A 300 -16.38 11.54 23.23
CA PHE A 300 -17.79 11.11 23.25
C PHE A 300 -17.93 9.69 22.68
N ASP A 301 -19.02 9.00 23.00
CA ASP A 301 -19.41 7.77 22.30
C ASP A 301 -20.13 8.08 20.97
N SER A 302 -20.61 7.03 20.30
CA SER A 302 -21.24 7.15 18.99
C SER A 302 -22.66 7.75 19.04
N GLU A 303 -23.26 7.69 20.24
CA GLU A 303 -24.54 8.22 20.67
C GLU A 303 -24.41 9.68 21.16
N GLY A 304 -23.20 10.23 21.25
CA GLY A 304 -22.96 11.61 21.63
C GLY A 304 -22.90 11.88 23.14
N ASN A 305 -22.84 10.85 23.97
CA ASN A 305 -22.63 11.01 25.41
C ASN A 305 -21.16 11.34 25.70
N PHE A 306 -20.92 12.28 26.61
CA PHE A 306 -19.55 12.63 27.03
C PHE A 306 -18.96 11.50 27.88
N LEU A 307 -17.80 11.00 27.47
CA LEU A 307 -17.11 9.90 28.15
C LEU A 307 -16.02 10.40 29.08
N ARG A 308 -15.11 11.24 28.57
CA ARG A 308 -13.92 11.70 29.29
C ARG A 308 -13.29 12.93 28.64
N GLU A 309 -12.41 13.59 29.38
CA GLU A 309 -11.49 14.58 28.87
C GLU A 309 -10.04 14.11 28.97
N ILE A 310 -9.21 14.58 28.04
CA ILE A 310 -7.76 14.42 28.05
C ILE A 310 -7.17 15.83 28.06
N THR A 311 -6.48 16.18 29.15
CA THR A 311 -5.94 17.52 29.36
C THR A 311 -4.54 17.48 29.98
N ASN A 312 -3.73 18.48 29.64
CA ASN A 312 -2.45 18.72 30.29
C ASN A 312 -2.12 20.22 30.18
N PRO A 313 -2.27 21.01 31.27
CA PRO A 313 -2.16 22.47 31.20
C PRO A 313 -0.75 22.96 30.86
N ASN A 314 0.28 22.11 30.92
CA ASN A 314 1.66 22.48 30.61
C ASN A 314 1.99 22.37 29.11
N VAL A 315 1.27 21.53 28.37
CA VAL A 315 1.59 21.24 26.95
C VAL A 315 0.38 21.38 26.02
N LEU A 316 -0.84 21.28 26.51
CA LEU A 316 -2.07 21.39 25.72
C LEU A 316 -2.74 22.73 26.03
N LEU A 317 -2.52 23.73 25.18
CA LEU A 317 -2.89 25.12 25.45
C LEU A 317 -3.97 25.62 24.49
N SER A 318 -3.91 25.21 23.22
CA SER A 318 -4.86 25.57 22.17
C SER A 318 -4.89 24.47 21.10
N PRO A 319 -5.48 23.29 21.41
CA PRO A 319 -5.56 22.18 20.47
C PRO A 319 -6.41 22.56 19.26
N ARG A 320 -5.89 22.31 18.06
CA ARG A 320 -6.51 22.71 16.79
C ARG A 320 -6.92 21.53 15.92
N ASN A 321 -6.11 20.48 15.89
CA ASN A 321 -6.46 19.24 15.19
C ASN A 321 -5.82 18.04 15.88
N LEU A 322 -6.33 16.85 15.58
CA LEU A 322 -5.76 15.60 16.06
C LEU A 322 -5.77 14.51 14.98
N THR A 323 -4.83 13.60 15.10
CA THR A 323 -4.75 12.35 14.33
C THR A 323 -4.46 11.20 15.28
N ILE A 324 -5.26 10.14 15.18
CA ILE A 324 -5.12 8.94 16.00
C ILE A 324 -4.36 7.90 15.19
N ARG A 325 -3.26 7.37 15.74
CA ARG A 325 -2.47 6.31 15.10
C ARG A 325 -1.99 5.32 16.15
N LYS A 326 -2.34 4.04 15.96
CA LYS A 326 -2.07 2.97 16.94
C LYS A 326 -2.62 3.40 18.32
N ASN A 327 -1.77 3.52 19.33
CA ASN A 327 -2.13 3.90 20.70
C ASN A 327 -1.79 5.36 21.01
N GLU A 328 -1.61 6.20 19.99
CA GLU A 328 -1.17 7.58 20.16
C GLU A 328 -2.11 8.57 19.47
N ILE A 329 -2.30 9.71 20.13
CA ILE A 329 -3.02 10.86 19.61
C ILE A 329 -1.99 11.97 19.37
N TYR A 330 -1.83 12.33 18.10
CA TYR A 330 -0.99 13.42 17.63
C TYR A 330 -1.84 14.67 17.54
N ILE A 331 -1.62 15.62 18.44
CA ILE A 331 -2.41 16.84 18.60
C ILE A 331 -1.58 18.02 18.09
N SER A 332 -2.09 18.68 17.05
CA SER A 332 -1.54 19.95 16.58
C SER A 332 -2.10 21.06 17.48
N ASP A 333 -1.24 21.65 18.31
CA ASP A 333 -1.55 22.74 19.23
C ASP A 333 -0.96 24.05 18.70
N GLU A 334 -1.79 25.09 18.60
CA GLU A 334 -1.38 26.38 18.03
C GLU A 334 -0.27 27.08 18.82
N LYS A 335 -0.19 26.83 20.13
CA LYS A 335 0.74 27.53 21.03
C LYS A 335 1.93 26.66 21.40
N SER A 336 1.71 25.37 21.64
CA SER A 336 2.75 24.46 22.13
C SER A 336 3.52 23.77 21.01
N GLY A 337 2.93 23.59 19.82
CA GLY A 337 3.52 22.79 18.76
C GLY A 337 2.79 21.45 18.58
N LEU A 338 3.52 20.39 18.26
CA LEU A 338 2.93 19.06 18.13
C LEU A 338 3.06 18.29 19.45
N VAL A 339 1.92 17.98 20.07
CA VAL A 339 1.79 17.22 21.30
C VAL A 339 1.40 15.77 20.96
N ILE A 340 1.99 14.80 21.64
CA ILE A 340 1.71 13.37 21.44
C ILE A 340 1.27 12.80 22.79
N TYR A 341 0.08 12.24 22.84
CA TYR A 341 -0.47 11.58 24.01
C TYR A 341 -0.62 10.08 23.74
N ASN A 342 -0.04 9.23 24.59
CA ASN A 342 -0.18 7.79 24.51
C ASN A 342 -1.36 7.34 25.38
N THR A 343 -2.32 6.64 24.76
CA THR A 343 -3.58 6.25 25.39
C THR A 343 -3.47 5.01 26.28
N VAL A 344 -2.34 4.30 26.26
CA VAL A 344 -2.12 3.09 27.07
C VAL A 344 -1.45 3.44 28.39
N ASP A 345 -0.36 4.20 28.36
CA ASP A 345 0.41 4.58 29.55
C ASP A 345 0.09 5.99 30.08
N ASN A 346 -0.76 6.73 29.38
CA ASN A 346 -1.16 8.11 29.69
C ASN A 346 0.00 9.12 29.70
N THR A 347 1.06 8.85 28.94
CA THR A 347 2.23 9.74 28.85
C THR A 347 2.09 10.80 27.77
N TRP A 348 2.76 11.94 27.99
CA TRP A 348 2.77 13.10 27.10
C TRP A 348 4.18 13.36 26.56
N ARG A 349 4.29 13.62 25.27
CA ARG A 349 5.54 14.03 24.61
C ARG A 349 5.28 15.28 23.77
N LEU A 350 6.23 16.21 23.79
CA LEU A 350 6.16 17.44 23.00
C LEU A 350 7.28 17.48 21.97
N LEU A 351 6.94 17.71 20.70
CA LEU A 351 7.92 18.07 19.68
C LEU A 351 8.14 19.60 19.71
N ASP A 352 8.93 20.07 20.67
CA ASP A 352 9.25 21.51 20.82
C ASP A 352 10.16 22.01 19.68
N SER A 353 11.15 21.19 19.31
CA SER A 353 12.07 21.51 18.24
C SER A 353 12.60 20.26 17.54
N PHE A 354 13.13 20.44 16.34
CA PHE A 354 13.76 19.39 15.54
C PHE A 354 14.95 19.96 14.78
N ARG A 355 15.86 19.09 14.34
CA ARG A 355 16.98 19.49 13.49
C ARG A 355 16.63 19.23 12.03
N ASP A 356 16.83 20.24 11.18
CA ASP A 356 16.66 20.09 9.74
C ASP A 356 17.83 19.33 9.10
N SER A 357 17.79 19.14 7.79
CA SER A 357 18.85 18.44 7.04
C SER A 357 20.21 19.16 7.06
N LYS A 358 20.24 20.44 7.45
CA LYS A 358 21.46 21.25 7.66
C LYS A 358 21.87 21.29 9.13
N ASN A 359 21.31 20.41 9.96
CA ASN A 359 21.53 20.32 11.40
C ASN A 359 21.09 21.57 12.19
N VAL A 360 20.28 22.45 11.58
CA VAL A 360 19.78 23.68 12.20
C VAL A 360 18.56 23.35 13.04
N ILE A 361 18.53 23.84 14.28
CA ILE A 361 17.36 23.67 15.16
C ILE A 361 16.22 24.55 14.62
N ARG A 362 15.07 23.92 14.38
CA ARG A 362 13.83 24.52 13.93
C ARG A 362 12.75 24.29 14.97
N LYS A 363 11.79 25.21 15.00
CA LYS A 363 10.53 25.08 15.74
C LYS A 363 9.38 25.23 14.76
N LEU A 364 8.31 24.49 15.01
CA LEU A 364 7.03 24.70 14.33
C LEU A 364 6.49 26.08 14.73
N ASN A 365 5.78 26.76 13.83
CA ASN A 365 5.12 28.03 14.12
C ASN A 365 3.61 27.88 13.84
N GLN A 366 2.88 27.53 14.89
CA GLN A 366 1.43 27.30 14.86
C GLN A 366 1.05 26.13 13.94
N PRO A 367 1.43 24.87 14.28
CA PRO A 367 1.03 23.72 13.49
C PRO A 367 -0.49 23.55 13.54
N PHE A 368 -1.13 23.46 12.38
CA PHE A 368 -2.60 23.37 12.29
C PHE A 368 -3.10 21.94 12.14
N SER A 369 -2.32 21.09 11.48
CA SER A 369 -2.72 19.72 11.18
C SER A 369 -1.49 18.83 11.04
N SER A 370 -1.68 17.56 11.37
CA SER A 370 -0.68 16.51 11.18
C SER A 370 -1.37 15.25 10.69
N THR A 371 -0.80 14.59 9.69
CA THR A 371 -1.29 13.31 9.17
C THR A 371 -0.14 12.36 8.86
N PHE A 372 -0.47 11.10 8.58
CA PHE A 372 0.48 10.08 8.19
C PHE A 372 0.04 9.41 6.90
N ASP A 373 1.02 8.99 6.11
CA ASP A 373 0.75 8.07 5.01
C ASP A 373 0.96 6.60 5.40
N TYR A 374 0.82 5.72 4.40
CA TYR A 374 0.97 4.28 4.57
C TYR A 374 2.41 3.83 4.87
N THR A 375 3.43 4.64 4.53
CA THR A 375 4.84 4.34 4.86
C THR A 375 5.14 4.73 6.30
N GLY A 376 4.26 5.50 6.93
CA GLY A 376 4.41 6.01 8.28
C GLY A 376 5.10 7.36 8.34
N THR A 377 5.34 7.99 7.19
CA THR A 377 5.85 9.36 7.09
C THR A 377 4.76 10.33 7.55
N GLN A 378 5.16 11.26 8.42
CA GLN A 378 4.31 12.30 8.99
C GLN A 378 4.43 13.59 8.18
N PHE A 379 3.30 14.24 7.95
CA PHE A 379 3.19 15.55 7.33
C PHE A 379 2.55 16.51 8.31
N ILE A 380 3.22 17.63 8.61
CA ILE A 380 2.74 18.64 9.55
C ILE A 380 2.56 19.96 8.81
N ALA A 381 1.35 20.50 8.79
CA ALA A 381 1.04 21.81 8.25
C ALA A 381 1.50 22.91 9.21
N ASP A 382 2.63 23.55 8.91
CA ASP A 382 3.23 24.64 9.67
C ASP A 382 2.67 25.98 9.15
N PHE A 383 1.54 26.40 9.74
CA PHE A 383 0.64 27.42 9.19
C PHE A 383 1.36 28.74 8.91
N ASN A 384 2.04 29.31 9.92
CA ASN A 384 2.69 30.61 9.78
C ASN A 384 4.01 30.57 9.00
N ARG A 385 4.58 29.38 8.74
CA ARG A 385 5.75 29.22 7.87
C ARG A 385 5.39 28.93 6.42
N HIS A 386 4.10 28.85 6.08
CA HIS A 386 3.61 28.57 4.73
C HIS A 386 4.21 27.29 4.13
N ARG A 387 4.39 26.24 4.95
CA ARG A 387 5.07 25.01 4.53
C ARG A 387 4.51 23.78 5.23
N VAL A 388 4.81 22.63 4.66
CA VAL A 388 4.55 21.33 5.29
C VAL A 388 5.89 20.72 5.69
N GLU A 389 6.04 20.41 6.97
CA GLU A 389 7.21 19.70 7.50
C GLU A 389 7.00 18.19 7.40
N ILE A 390 8.02 17.46 6.95
CA ILE A 390 7.93 16.03 6.70
C ILE A 390 8.92 15.27 7.59
N PHE A 391 8.41 14.27 8.31
CA PHE A 391 9.21 13.38 9.14
C PHE A 391 9.01 11.95 8.70
N SER A 392 10.08 11.22 8.46
CA SER A 392 10.00 9.82 8.01
C SER A 392 10.65 8.87 9.01
N PRO A 393 10.17 7.62 9.13
CA PRO A 393 10.85 6.58 9.89
C PRO A 393 12.33 6.46 9.46
N SER A 394 13.25 6.40 10.43
CA SER A 394 14.69 6.47 10.14
C SER A 394 15.21 5.29 9.30
N ASN A 395 14.58 4.12 9.40
CA ASN A 395 14.87 2.95 8.55
C ASN A 395 14.54 3.20 7.08
N GLN A 396 13.56 4.04 6.76
CA GLN A 396 13.25 4.40 5.38
C GLN A 396 14.30 5.34 4.81
N LEU A 397 14.83 6.27 5.61
CA LEU A 397 15.82 7.25 5.13
C LEU A 397 17.21 6.65 4.89
N SER A 398 17.52 5.52 5.51
CA SER A 398 18.83 4.86 5.44
C SER A 398 18.84 3.60 4.59
N SER A 399 17.78 3.36 3.82
CA SER A 399 17.62 2.11 3.09
C SER A 399 17.38 2.27 1.60
N ASN A 400 17.95 1.34 0.84
CA ASN A 400 17.57 1.13 -0.55
C ASN A 400 16.25 0.37 -0.60
N MET A 401 15.47 0.63 -1.65
CA MET A 401 14.27 -0.14 -1.95
C MET A 401 14.64 -1.51 -2.53
N ASP A 402 13.81 -2.50 -2.22
CA ASP A 402 13.86 -3.81 -2.83
C ASP A 402 12.97 -3.81 -4.07
N ILE A 403 13.58 -3.89 -5.25
CA ILE A 403 12.84 -4.03 -6.51
C ILE A 403 12.85 -5.50 -6.90
N VAL A 404 11.67 -6.11 -6.85
CA VAL A 404 11.45 -7.52 -7.20
C VAL A 404 11.06 -7.61 -8.67
N LEU A 405 11.88 -8.29 -9.47
CA LEU A 405 11.54 -8.68 -10.83
C LEU A 405 10.62 -9.90 -10.81
N GLU A 406 9.42 -9.80 -11.39
CA GLU A 406 8.53 -10.96 -11.58
C GLU A 406 8.75 -11.64 -12.94
N LYS A 407 8.85 -10.85 -14.01
CA LYS A 407 9.05 -11.34 -15.38
C LYS A 407 9.37 -10.21 -16.36
N VAL A 408 9.93 -10.59 -17.50
CA VAL A 408 10.11 -9.74 -18.68
C VAL A 408 9.38 -10.35 -19.86
N LEU A 409 8.52 -9.57 -20.52
CA LEU A 409 7.81 -9.97 -21.74
C LEU A 409 8.39 -9.24 -22.94
N ASN A 410 8.64 -9.98 -24.01
CA ASN A 410 9.19 -9.52 -25.29
C ASN A 410 8.39 -10.09 -26.49
N GLN A 411 7.13 -10.50 -26.25
CA GLN A 411 6.30 -11.14 -27.28
C GLN A 411 5.99 -10.19 -28.44
N GLU A 412 5.89 -8.89 -28.17
CA GLU A 412 5.63 -7.81 -29.13
C GLU A 412 6.92 -7.08 -29.53
N TYR A 413 8.04 -7.80 -29.64
CA TYR A 413 9.34 -7.22 -30.00
C TYR A 413 9.22 -6.23 -31.18
N PRO A 414 9.82 -5.02 -31.09
CA PRO A 414 10.80 -4.56 -30.11
C PRO A 414 10.24 -3.99 -28.80
N ASP A 415 8.93 -4.10 -28.55
CA ASP A 415 8.32 -3.61 -27.31
C ASP A 415 8.54 -4.61 -26.16
N ILE A 416 9.18 -4.14 -25.10
CA ILE A 416 9.54 -4.91 -23.92
C ILE A 416 8.72 -4.40 -22.74
N SER A 417 8.15 -5.32 -21.96
CA SER A 417 7.41 -5.02 -20.73
C SER A 417 8.04 -5.74 -19.54
N VAL A 418 8.43 -4.98 -18.52
CA VAL A 418 9.06 -5.48 -17.29
C VAL A 418 8.05 -5.38 -16.15
N PHE A 419 7.76 -6.51 -15.50
CA PHE A 419 6.84 -6.59 -14.36
C PHE A 419 7.63 -6.55 -13.06
N LEU A 420 7.36 -5.54 -12.25
CA LEU A 420 8.10 -5.22 -11.03
C LEU A 420 7.17 -5.08 -9.84
N ARG A 421 7.67 -5.44 -8.65
CA ARG A 421 7.18 -4.90 -7.37
C ARG A 421 8.27 -4.08 -6.73
N ILE A 422 7.89 -3.00 -6.07
CA ILE A 422 8.83 -2.14 -5.35
C ILE A 422 8.41 -2.17 -3.89
N ARG A 423 9.36 -2.50 -3.02
CA ARG A 423 9.14 -2.68 -1.59
C ARG A 423 10.11 -1.86 -0.77
N ASP A 424 9.64 -1.41 0.39
CA ASP A 424 10.54 -0.91 1.41
C ASP A 424 11.26 -2.08 2.11
N ARG A 425 12.24 -1.78 2.98
CA ARG A 425 12.98 -2.81 3.74
C ARG A 425 12.12 -3.66 4.67
N SER A 426 10.91 -3.22 5.01
CA SER A 426 9.96 -4.01 5.81
C SER A 426 9.10 -4.96 4.96
N GLY A 427 9.29 -4.96 3.64
CA GLY A 427 8.52 -5.78 2.70
C GLY A 427 7.17 -5.19 2.31
N ARG A 428 6.88 -3.92 2.67
CA ARG A 428 5.63 -3.24 2.28
C ARG A 428 5.75 -2.72 0.86
N ASP A 429 4.72 -2.93 0.06
CA ASP A 429 4.65 -2.41 -1.32
C ASP A 429 4.63 -0.86 -1.30
N ILE A 430 5.52 -0.25 -2.09
CA ILE A 430 5.56 1.19 -2.33
C ILE A 430 4.63 1.53 -3.48
N LYS A 431 3.73 2.49 -3.27
CA LYS A 431 2.59 2.80 -4.15
C LYS A 431 2.84 4.09 -4.93
N ALA A 432 2.18 4.19 -6.08
CA ALA A 432 2.08 5.38 -6.92
C ALA A 432 3.42 6.09 -7.20
N ILE A 433 4.50 5.31 -7.42
CA ILE A 433 5.77 5.85 -7.92
C ILE A 433 5.51 6.39 -9.34
N PRO A 434 5.81 7.67 -9.61
CA PRO A 434 5.53 8.29 -10.90
C PRO A 434 6.50 7.78 -11.97
N ARG A 435 6.08 7.85 -13.23
CA ARG A 435 6.87 7.41 -14.40
C ARG A 435 8.28 7.99 -14.43
N ASN A 436 8.44 9.27 -14.12
CA ASN A 436 9.73 9.97 -14.15
C ASN A 436 10.71 9.52 -13.04
N SER A 437 10.25 8.70 -12.09
CA SER A 437 11.10 8.09 -11.08
C SER A 437 11.73 6.77 -11.54
N PHE A 438 11.33 6.25 -12.71
CA PHE A 438 11.91 5.05 -13.31
C PHE A 438 12.98 5.39 -14.34
N LYS A 439 14.03 4.58 -14.41
CA LYS A 439 15.02 4.57 -15.50
C LYS A 439 15.28 3.14 -15.92
N VAL A 440 15.42 2.91 -17.22
CA VAL A 440 15.75 1.59 -17.79
C VAL A 440 17.04 1.73 -18.56
N TYR A 441 18.02 0.88 -18.26
CA TYR A 441 19.30 0.82 -18.94
C TYR A 441 19.41 -0.50 -19.71
N GLU A 442 19.63 -0.40 -21.03
CA GLU A 442 19.86 -1.51 -21.95
C GLU A 442 21.34 -1.51 -22.38
N TYR A 443 22.11 -2.55 -22.02
CA TYR A 443 23.58 -2.54 -22.12
C TYR A 443 24.22 -1.29 -21.50
N GLY A 444 23.74 -0.87 -20.33
CA GLY A 444 24.20 0.35 -19.67
C GLY A 444 23.73 1.66 -20.33
N ASN A 445 23.08 1.62 -21.50
CA ASN A 445 22.55 2.80 -22.17
C ASN A 445 21.15 3.14 -21.66
N LEU A 446 20.94 4.39 -21.25
CA LEU A 446 19.63 4.85 -20.79
C LEU A 446 18.62 4.85 -21.95
N SER A 447 17.51 4.14 -21.75
CA SER A 447 16.33 4.23 -22.63
C SER A 447 15.68 5.60 -22.47
N PRO A 448 15.56 6.41 -23.54
CA PRO A 448 15.05 7.79 -23.40
C PRO A 448 13.54 7.85 -23.20
N LEU A 449 12.82 6.81 -23.64
CA LEU A 449 11.37 6.73 -23.61
C LEU A 449 10.98 5.42 -22.94
N ILE A 450 10.37 5.56 -21.78
CA ILE A 450 9.72 4.45 -21.06
C ILE A 450 8.22 4.73 -20.94
N GLY A 451 7.39 3.71 -20.89
CA GLY A 451 6.00 3.76 -20.48
C GLY A 451 5.83 3.23 -19.06
N LEU A 452 4.78 3.68 -18.39
CA LEU A 452 4.32 3.11 -17.14
C LEU A 452 2.83 2.81 -17.29
N ALA A 453 2.44 1.54 -17.16
CA ALA A 453 1.04 1.16 -17.33
C ALA A 453 0.16 1.75 -16.22
N ASP A 454 -1.02 2.24 -16.59
CA ASP A 454 -2.05 2.60 -15.62
C ASP A 454 -2.73 1.32 -15.09
N MET A 455 -2.42 0.97 -13.84
CA MET A 455 -3.00 -0.20 -13.20
C MET A 455 -4.44 0.01 -12.73
N GLN A 456 -4.99 1.24 -12.74
CA GLN A 456 -6.36 1.50 -12.32
C GLN A 456 -7.38 0.71 -13.15
N GLN A 457 -7.15 0.57 -14.46
CA GLN A 457 -8.01 -0.19 -15.35
C GLN A 457 -8.08 -1.70 -15.03
N PHE A 458 -7.08 -2.24 -14.32
CA PHE A 458 -7.06 -3.64 -13.89
C PHE A 458 -7.50 -3.80 -12.43
N ASN A 459 -7.41 -2.74 -11.63
CA ASN A 459 -7.81 -2.75 -10.23
C ASN A 459 -9.33 -2.62 -10.03
N ASN A 460 -10.12 -2.65 -11.10
CA ASN A 460 -11.58 -2.66 -11.09
C ASN A 460 -12.20 -4.07 -11.24
N ARG A 461 -11.37 -5.11 -11.30
CA ARG A 461 -11.75 -6.52 -11.43
C ARG A 461 -11.01 -7.40 -10.43
N ILE A 462 -11.59 -8.53 -10.03
CA ILE A 462 -10.99 -9.49 -9.10
C ILE A 462 -10.75 -10.85 -9.75
N SER A 463 -9.73 -11.57 -9.30
CA SER A 463 -9.52 -12.98 -9.62
C SER A 463 -9.42 -13.79 -8.32
N VAL A 464 -10.29 -14.79 -8.16
CA VAL A 464 -10.41 -15.59 -6.94
C VAL A 464 -10.10 -17.06 -7.24
N SER A 465 -9.15 -17.63 -6.51
CA SER A 465 -8.99 -19.09 -6.42
C SER A 465 -9.77 -19.58 -5.20
N LEU A 466 -10.93 -20.19 -5.42
CA LEU A 466 -11.74 -20.80 -4.38
C LEU A 466 -11.22 -22.22 -4.09
N VAL A 467 -10.54 -22.37 -2.97
CA VAL A 467 -10.09 -23.67 -2.46
C VAL A 467 -11.12 -24.19 -1.47
N TYR A 468 -11.48 -25.46 -1.54
CA TYR A 468 -12.29 -26.08 -0.49
C TYR A 468 -11.65 -27.37 0.01
N GLU A 469 -11.65 -27.51 1.34
CA GLU A 469 -11.28 -28.71 2.05
C GLU A 469 -12.29 -29.82 1.72
N ASN A 470 -11.80 -30.96 1.22
CA ASN A 470 -12.67 -32.00 0.68
C ASN A 470 -13.15 -32.99 1.74
N THR A 471 -13.71 -32.51 2.85
CA THR A 471 -14.05 -33.33 4.02
C THR A 471 -15.54 -33.57 4.12
N SER A 472 -15.93 -34.59 4.88
CA SER A 472 -17.34 -34.90 5.16
C SER A 472 -18.06 -33.76 5.89
N GLU A 473 -17.33 -33.03 6.72
CA GLU A 473 -17.77 -31.90 7.53
C GLU A 473 -18.08 -30.70 6.63
N VAL A 474 -17.17 -30.39 5.70
CA VAL A 474 -17.41 -29.33 4.70
C VAL A 474 -18.58 -29.70 3.79
N LYS A 475 -18.67 -30.97 3.40
CA LYS A 475 -19.77 -31.47 2.56
C LYS A 475 -21.13 -31.42 3.28
N SER A 476 -21.20 -31.85 4.54
CA SER A 476 -22.44 -31.84 5.32
C SER A 476 -22.90 -30.41 5.64
N ALA A 477 -21.95 -29.48 5.77
CA ALA A 477 -22.20 -28.05 5.97
C ALA A 477 -22.42 -27.25 4.67
N TYR A 478 -22.60 -27.89 3.52
CA TYR A 478 -22.82 -27.21 2.24
C TYR A 478 -23.85 -26.07 2.28
N PRO A 479 -25.03 -26.20 2.92
CA PRO A 479 -26.00 -25.11 2.98
C PRO A 479 -25.47 -23.82 3.64
N ILE A 480 -24.54 -23.95 4.60
CA ILE A 480 -23.89 -22.83 5.27
C ILE A 480 -22.95 -22.13 4.29
N PHE A 481 -22.07 -22.89 3.61
CA PHE A 481 -21.17 -22.33 2.61
C PHE A 481 -21.92 -21.69 1.43
N GLU A 482 -23.00 -22.33 0.95
CA GLU A 482 -23.84 -21.78 -0.10
C GLU A 482 -24.41 -20.41 0.30
N LYS A 483 -24.97 -20.32 1.51
CA LYS A 483 -25.49 -19.05 2.06
C LYS A 483 -24.39 -17.99 2.20
N SER A 484 -23.21 -18.36 2.69
CA SER A 484 -22.08 -17.46 2.92
C SER A 484 -21.42 -16.97 1.63
N LEU A 485 -21.34 -17.80 0.58
CA LEU A 485 -20.72 -17.46 -0.69
C LEU A 485 -21.65 -16.70 -1.65
N ARG A 486 -22.97 -16.89 -1.53
CA ARG A 486 -23.95 -16.28 -2.46
C ARG A 486 -23.79 -14.76 -2.61
N PRO A 487 -23.56 -13.95 -1.55
CA PRO A 487 -23.33 -12.50 -1.71
C PRO A 487 -22.11 -12.18 -2.57
N LEU A 488 -20.99 -12.90 -2.36
CA LEU A 488 -19.78 -12.74 -3.16
C LEU A 488 -20.03 -13.11 -4.62
N LEU A 489 -20.58 -14.29 -4.88
CA LEU A 489 -20.79 -14.80 -6.24
C LEU A 489 -21.78 -13.96 -7.05
N THR A 490 -22.79 -13.39 -6.38
CA THR A 490 -23.77 -12.50 -7.02
C THR A 490 -23.17 -11.11 -7.34
N SER A 491 -22.12 -10.71 -6.62
CA SER A 491 -21.44 -9.42 -6.83
C SER A 491 -20.39 -9.45 -7.94
N LEU A 492 -20.01 -10.64 -8.43
CA LEU A 492 -19.02 -10.80 -9.50
C LEU A 492 -19.51 -10.14 -10.80
N ARG A 493 -18.63 -9.36 -11.42
CA ARG A 493 -18.84 -8.64 -12.68
C ARG A 493 -18.27 -9.43 -13.85
N GLN A 494 -18.56 -8.97 -15.07
CA GLN A 494 -18.14 -9.61 -16.32
C GLN A 494 -16.62 -9.87 -16.43
N TYR A 495 -15.79 -8.98 -15.87
CA TYR A 495 -14.32 -9.11 -15.93
C TYR A 495 -13.72 -9.79 -14.70
N ASP A 496 -14.56 -10.13 -13.72
CA ASP A 496 -14.13 -10.89 -12.54
C ASP A 496 -13.96 -12.36 -12.93
N GLY A 497 -13.01 -13.03 -12.29
CA GLY A 497 -12.74 -14.44 -12.50
C GLY A 497 -12.82 -15.20 -11.19
N ILE A 498 -13.41 -16.39 -11.22
CA ILE A 498 -13.32 -17.34 -10.12
C ILE A 498 -13.04 -18.73 -10.67
N GLU A 499 -12.08 -19.41 -10.06
CA GLU A 499 -11.78 -20.82 -10.30
C GLU A 499 -11.99 -21.62 -9.01
N VAL A 500 -12.18 -22.94 -9.14
CA VAL A 500 -12.43 -23.83 -7.99
C VAL A 500 -11.40 -24.95 -7.95
N LEU A 501 -10.72 -25.06 -6.81
CA LEU A 501 -9.72 -26.08 -6.50
C LEU A 501 -10.21 -26.97 -5.35
N ARG A 502 -10.25 -28.28 -5.61
CA ARG A 502 -10.60 -29.29 -4.61
C ARG A 502 -9.35 -29.78 -3.90
N SER A 503 -9.35 -29.71 -2.57
CA SER A 503 -8.24 -30.22 -1.75
C SER A 503 -8.52 -31.65 -1.25
N GLY A 504 -7.96 -32.66 -1.93
CA GLY A 504 -8.01 -34.07 -1.50
C GLY A 504 -6.67 -34.78 -1.67
N THR A 505 -6.69 -36.11 -1.72
CA THR A 505 -5.53 -36.97 -1.98
C THR A 505 -4.84 -36.57 -3.28
N GLU A 506 -5.66 -36.33 -4.31
CA GLU A 506 -5.28 -35.66 -5.55
C GLU A 506 -5.80 -34.22 -5.55
N LEU A 507 -4.99 -33.32 -6.12
CA LEU A 507 -5.39 -31.96 -6.34
C LEU A 507 -6.11 -31.87 -7.68
N ILE A 508 -7.41 -31.58 -7.65
CA ILE A 508 -8.22 -31.51 -8.86
C ILE A 508 -8.60 -30.05 -9.09
N LYS A 509 -8.12 -29.49 -10.20
CA LYS A 509 -8.67 -28.25 -10.73
C LYS A 509 -10.02 -28.58 -11.35
N THR A 510 -11.07 -28.16 -10.67
CA THR A 510 -12.45 -28.50 -11.08
C THR A 510 -13.02 -27.49 -12.08
N SER A 511 -12.38 -26.33 -12.22
CA SER A 511 -12.95 -25.20 -12.95
C SER A 511 -11.85 -24.17 -13.32
N ASP A 512 -11.94 -23.55 -14.51
CA ASP A 512 -11.10 -22.40 -14.93
C ASP A 512 -11.78 -21.06 -14.64
N PHE A 513 -11.08 -19.93 -14.71
CA PHE A 513 -11.66 -18.60 -14.49
C PHE A 513 -12.73 -18.24 -15.53
N ASN A 514 -14.01 -18.62 -15.34
CA ASN A 514 -15.22 -18.14 -16.05
C ASN A 514 -16.53 -18.89 -15.64
N HIS A 515 -16.60 -19.52 -14.47
CA HIS A 515 -17.78 -20.33 -14.11
C HIS A 515 -18.96 -19.52 -13.59
N SER A 516 -20.17 -20.01 -13.90
CA SER A 516 -21.40 -19.48 -13.32
C SER A 516 -21.51 -19.88 -11.84
N MET A 517 -22.26 -19.07 -11.07
CA MET A 517 -22.60 -19.40 -9.68
C MET A 517 -23.21 -20.80 -9.55
N TYR A 518 -24.04 -21.22 -10.52
CA TYR A 518 -24.62 -22.56 -10.56
C TYR A 518 -23.55 -23.65 -10.64
N GLU A 519 -22.56 -23.50 -11.53
CA GLU A 519 -21.49 -24.49 -11.70
C GLU A 519 -20.62 -24.60 -10.45
N ILE A 520 -20.28 -23.47 -9.82
CA ILE A 520 -19.52 -23.46 -8.56
C ILE A 520 -20.27 -24.23 -7.47
N PHE A 521 -21.55 -23.95 -7.29
CA PHE A 521 -22.37 -24.64 -6.30
C PHE A 521 -22.62 -26.10 -6.66
N ARG A 522 -22.73 -26.46 -7.94
CA ARG A 522 -22.79 -27.84 -8.40
C ARG A 522 -21.53 -28.60 -7.98
N ILE A 523 -20.34 -28.06 -8.27
CA ILE A 523 -19.05 -28.65 -7.90
C ILE A 523 -18.97 -28.87 -6.38
N LEU A 524 -19.25 -27.84 -5.58
CA LEU A 524 -19.18 -27.92 -4.12
C LEU A 524 -20.15 -28.97 -3.55
N ARG A 525 -21.34 -29.11 -4.13
CA ARG A 525 -22.37 -30.07 -3.68
C ARG A 525 -22.08 -31.51 -4.08
N THR A 526 -21.63 -31.73 -5.32
CA THR A 526 -21.55 -33.10 -5.89
C THR A 526 -20.21 -33.78 -5.66
N SER A 527 -19.17 -33.04 -5.23
CA SER A 527 -17.85 -33.62 -5.05
C SER A 527 -17.83 -34.73 -3.98
N PRO A 528 -17.13 -35.86 -4.23
CA PRO A 528 -16.97 -36.90 -3.23
C PRO A 528 -16.04 -36.43 -2.10
N SER A 529 -16.32 -36.79 -0.85
CA SER A 529 -15.43 -36.50 0.28
C SER A 529 -14.19 -37.39 0.24
N ASP A 530 -13.10 -36.91 0.84
CA ASP A 530 -11.82 -37.58 0.96
C ASP A 530 -11.27 -37.30 2.37
N SER A 531 -10.82 -38.32 3.08
CA SER A 531 -10.30 -38.18 4.44
C SER A 531 -8.94 -37.48 4.50
N ASN A 532 -8.24 -37.37 3.36
CA ASN A 532 -6.88 -36.83 3.27
C ASN A 532 -6.85 -35.49 2.51
N SER A 533 -7.34 -34.42 3.13
CA SER A 533 -7.27 -33.07 2.56
C SER A 533 -5.84 -32.52 2.59
N LYS A 534 -5.29 -32.17 1.42
CA LYS A 534 -3.95 -31.54 1.25
C LYS A 534 -4.08 -30.03 1.12
N THR A 535 -4.64 -29.39 2.15
CA THR A 535 -5.07 -27.97 2.11
C THR A 535 -3.93 -27.02 1.74
N GLY A 536 -2.75 -27.19 2.33
CA GLY A 536 -1.57 -26.38 2.04
C GLY A 536 -1.09 -26.47 0.59
N LYS A 537 -1.11 -27.67 -0.01
CA LYS A 537 -0.80 -27.86 -1.44
C LYS A 537 -1.82 -27.17 -2.33
N ALA A 538 -3.11 -27.27 -1.99
CA ALA A 538 -4.18 -26.63 -2.75
C ALA A 538 -4.10 -25.10 -2.70
N ILE A 539 -3.81 -24.53 -1.53
CA ILE A 539 -3.55 -23.09 -1.37
C ILE A 539 -2.34 -22.68 -2.22
N TYR A 540 -1.23 -23.41 -2.14
CA TYR A 540 -0.02 -23.12 -2.93
C TYR A 540 -0.31 -23.15 -4.44
N ARG A 541 -1.13 -24.11 -4.91
CA ARG A 541 -1.58 -24.13 -6.30
C ARG A 541 -2.46 -22.93 -6.64
N GLY A 542 -3.42 -22.58 -5.80
CA GLY A 542 -4.30 -21.42 -6.00
C GLY A 542 -3.53 -20.10 -6.15
N ILE A 543 -2.46 -19.92 -5.36
CA ILE A 543 -1.54 -18.78 -5.55
C ILE A 543 -0.91 -18.82 -6.95
N SER A 544 -0.46 -20.00 -7.38
CA SER A 544 0.24 -20.20 -8.66
C SER A 544 -0.66 -19.92 -9.87
N ASP A 545 -1.91 -20.36 -9.84
CA ASP A 545 -2.87 -20.16 -10.92
C ASP A 545 -3.28 -18.68 -11.06
N LEU A 546 -3.15 -17.90 -9.99
CA LEU A 546 -3.40 -16.45 -9.98
C LEU A 546 -2.25 -15.60 -10.55
N LEU A 547 -1.03 -16.12 -10.69
CA LEU A 547 0.16 -15.30 -10.99
C LEU A 547 0.08 -14.54 -12.32
N SER A 548 -0.56 -15.13 -13.32
CA SER A 548 -0.72 -14.55 -14.66
C SER A 548 -1.80 -13.47 -14.73
N ARG A 549 -2.74 -13.44 -13.78
CA ARG A 549 -3.87 -12.51 -13.74
C ARG A 549 -3.42 -11.12 -13.33
N LEU A 550 -4.08 -10.07 -13.83
CA LEU A 550 -3.85 -8.67 -13.44
C LEU A 550 -5.06 -8.12 -12.69
N GLY A 551 -4.80 -7.32 -11.65
CA GLY A 551 -5.81 -6.84 -10.71
C GLY A 551 -5.78 -7.60 -9.38
N PRO A 552 -6.64 -7.24 -8.41
CA PRO A 552 -6.78 -7.97 -7.15
C PRO A 552 -6.86 -9.48 -7.35
N ARG A 553 -6.00 -10.21 -6.64
CA ARG A 553 -5.90 -11.68 -6.68
C ARG A 553 -6.05 -12.22 -5.27
N ILE A 554 -6.97 -13.15 -5.06
CA ILE A 554 -7.35 -13.64 -3.73
C ILE A 554 -7.42 -15.15 -3.74
N VAL A 555 -6.90 -15.78 -2.69
CA VAL A 555 -7.23 -17.17 -2.38
C VAL A 555 -8.31 -17.18 -1.30
N LEU A 556 -9.46 -17.79 -1.58
CA LEU A 556 -10.55 -17.98 -0.62
C LEU A 556 -10.62 -19.46 -0.28
N VAL A 557 -10.48 -19.82 1.00
CA VAL A 557 -10.41 -21.21 1.45
C VAL A 557 -11.63 -21.54 2.31
N LEU A 558 -12.35 -22.60 1.98
CA LEU A 558 -13.44 -23.16 2.77
C LEU A 558 -12.89 -24.30 3.63
N ILE A 559 -13.03 -24.20 4.95
CA ILE A 559 -12.45 -25.16 5.90
C ILE A 559 -13.45 -25.55 6.99
N SER A 560 -13.29 -26.74 7.55
CA SER A 560 -14.09 -27.18 8.71
C SER A 560 -13.63 -26.55 10.03
N GLY A 561 -12.36 -26.14 10.11
CA GLY A 561 -11.69 -25.71 11.35
C GLY A 561 -10.98 -26.85 12.08
N ASN A 562 -11.19 -28.10 11.67
CA ASN A 562 -10.42 -29.25 12.16
C ASN A 562 -9.03 -29.31 11.53
N SER A 563 -8.12 -30.04 12.19
CA SER A 563 -6.80 -30.34 11.65
C SER A 563 -6.80 -31.75 11.06
N TYR A 564 -6.35 -31.86 9.82
CA TYR A 564 -6.09 -33.15 9.17
C TYR A 564 -4.57 -33.31 9.05
N PRO A 565 -4.00 -34.45 9.49
CA PRO A 565 -2.55 -34.63 9.62
C PRO A 565 -1.75 -34.23 8.38
N ASP A 566 -2.29 -34.48 7.18
CA ASP A 566 -1.62 -34.23 5.89
C ASP A 566 -1.82 -32.84 5.30
N SER A 567 -2.56 -31.94 5.98
CA SER A 567 -2.93 -30.64 5.42
C SER A 567 -1.72 -29.81 5.01
N PHE A 568 -0.63 -29.86 5.79
CA PHE A 568 0.57 -29.05 5.60
C PHE A 568 1.87 -29.85 5.52
N THR A 569 1.80 -31.18 5.35
CA THR A 569 2.99 -32.04 5.28
C THR A 569 3.83 -31.80 4.03
N GLN A 570 3.19 -31.55 2.88
CA GLN A 570 3.89 -31.30 1.62
C GLN A 570 4.35 -29.84 1.46
N ILE A 571 3.59 -28.90 2.02
CA ILE A 571 3.88 -27.46 1.93
C ILE A 571 3.58 -26.85 3.31
N SER A 572 4.62 -26.31 3.95
CA SER A 572 4.47 -25.71 5.27
C SER A 572 3.70 -24.38 5.22
N PRO A 573 3.07 -23.96 6.34
CA PRO A 573 2.42 -22.67 6.46
C PRO A 573 3.34 -21.49 6.14
N GLU A 574 4.61 -21.54 6.58
CA GLU A 574 5.59 -20.47 6.36
C GLU A 574 5.91 -20.31 4.87
N LYS A 575 6.01 -21.42 4.14
CA LYS A 575 6.22 -21.39 2.69
C LYS A 575 5.02 -20.78 1.97
N ILE A 576 3.79 -21.11 2.38
CA ILE A 576 2.56 -20.50 1.85
C ILE A 576 2.56 -18.99 2.11
N ILE A 577 2.84 -18.58 3.34
CA ILE A 577 2.90 -17.17 3.74
C ILE A 577 3.93 -16.43 2.90
N ARG A 578 5.14 -16.97 2.74
CA ARG A 578 6.21 -16.34 1.95
C ARG A 578 5.86 -16.27 0.47
N TYR A 579 5.27 -17.33 -0.09
CA TYR A 579 4.85 -17.35 -1.49
C TYR A 579 3.73 -16.34 -1.76
N SER A 580 2.70 -16.30 -0.90
CA SER A 580 1.65 -15.29 -0.95
C SER A 580 2.21 -13.87 -0.80
N LYS A 581 3.09 -13.64 0.19
CA LYS A 581 3.76 -12.35 0.40
C LYS A 581 4.61 -11.94 -0.79
N ALA A 582 5.32 -12.84 -1.47
CA ALA A 582 6.10 -12.52 -2.66
C ALA A 582 5.25 -11.90 -3.78
N HIS A 583 3.96 -12.28 -3.85
CA HIS A 583 3.02 -11.84 -4.88
C HIS A 583 1.92 -10.89 -4.39
N SER A 584 1.91 -10.53 -3.11
CA SER A 584 0.87 -9.72 -2.46
C SER A 584 -0.56 -10.29 -2.66
N ILE A 585 -0.72 -11.61 -2.51
CA ILE A 585 -2.00 -12.33 -2.69
C ILE A 585 -2.60 -12.68 -1.32
N PRO A 586 -3.61 -11.97 -0.80
CA PRO A 586 -4.21 -12.29 0.49
C PRO A 586 -4.94 -13.65 0.49
N ILE A 587 -4.88 -14.34 1.62
CA ILE A 587 -5.56 -15.62 1.84
C ILE A 587 -6.67 -15.45 2.87
N TYR A 588 -7.90 -15.72 2.46
CA TYR A 588 -9.08 -15.68 3.29
C TYR A 588 -9.52 -17.09 3.66
N PHE A 589 -10.02 -17.27 4.87
CA PHE A 589 -10.62 -18.52 5.32
C PHE A 589 -12.07 -18.28 5.74
N LEU A 590 -12.99 -19.08 5.20
CA LEU A 590 -14.33 -19.25 5.74
C LEU A 590 -14.35 -20.56 6.52
N SER A 591 -14.47 -20.47 7.84
CA SER A 591 -14.35 -21.61 8.75
C SER A 591 -15.65 -21.92 9.44
N LEU A 592 -15.98 -23.21 9.61
CA LEU A 592 -17.13 -23.65 10.41
C LEU A 592 -16.86 -23.61 11.92
N SER A 593 -15.59 -23.60 12.32
CA SER A 593 -15.16 -23.51 13.72
C SER A 593 -14.01 -22.52 13.89
N ASP A 594 -13.99 -21.78 15.00
CA ASP A 594 -12.89 -20.90 15.44
C ASP A 594 -12.01 -21.56 16.52
N THR A 595 -12.33 -22.80 16.87
CA THR A 595 -11.60 -23.67 17.78
C THR A 595 -11.21 -24.96 17.06
N GLY A 596 -9.97 -25.41 17.24
CA GLY A 596 -9.48 -26.62 16.60
C GLY A 596 -7.96 -26.57 16.39
N PRO A 597 -7.31 -27.74 16.18
CA PRO A 597 -5.84 -27.81 16.24
C PRO A 597 -5.13 -27.06 15.11
N ALA A 598 -5.81 -26.81 13.98
CA ALA A 598 -5.25 -26.08 12.83
C ALA A 598 -5.73 -24.61 12.74
N VAL A 599 -6.68 -24.20 13.58
CA VAL A 599 -7.28 -22.86 13.46
C VAL A 599 -6.26 -21.75 13.64
N ASP A 600 -5.34 -21.88 14.59
CA ASP A 600 -4.29 -20.88 14.81
C ASP A 600 -3.34 -20.78 13.61
N THR A 601 -3.11 -21.90 12.91
CA THR A 601 -2.34 -21.90 11.66
C THR A 601 -3.09 -21.12 10.57
N TYR A 602 -4.39 -21.34 10.40
CA TYR A 602 -5.20 -20.61 9.42
C TYR A 602 -5.31 -19.12 9.76
N LYS A 603 -5.51 -18.77 11.03
CA LYS A 603 -5.50 -17.38 11.52
C LYS A 603 -4.15 -16.72 11.24
N THR A 604 -3.03 -17.42 11.48
CA THR A 604 -1.68 -16.94 11.21
C THR A 604 -1.44 -16.71 9.72
N ILE A 605 -1.86 -17.64 8.85
CA ILE A 605 -1.77 -17.49 7.39
C ILE A 605 -2.59 -16.28 6.93
N ALA A 606 -3.84 -16.17 7.36
CA ALA A 606 -4.70 -15.04 7.00
C ALA A 606 -4.08 -13.70 7.41
N ALA A 607 -3.74 -13.54 8.69
CA ALA A 607 -3.17 -12.31 9.23
C ALA A 607 -1.84 -11.95 8.55
N SER A 608 -0.97 -12.93 8.32
CA SER A 608 0.35 -12.71 7.72
C SER A 608 0.27 -12.33 6.24
N THR A 609 -0.78 -12.70 5.54
CA THR A 609 -0.94 -12.46 4.10
C THR A 609 -1.84 -11.26 3.78
N GLY A 610 -2.38 -10.59 4.81
CA GLY A 610 -3.33 -9.48 4.66
C GLY A 610 -4.77 -9.92 4.41
N GLY A 611 -5.05 -11.23 4.45
CA GLY A 611 -6.41 -11.77 4.38
C GLY A 611 -7.11 -11.81 5.74
N LYS A 612 -8.21 -12.56 5.81
CA LYS A 612 -9.02 -12.67 7.04
C LYS A 612 -9.47 -14.10 7.29
N PHE A 613 -9.49 -14.49 8.57
CA PHE A 613 -10.19 -15.66 9.05
C PHE A 613 -11.61 -15.24 9.46
N ILE A 614 -12.63 -15.87 8.89
CA ILE A 614 -14.04 -15.52 9.11
C ILE A 614 -14.79 -16.78 9.52
N LEU A 615 -15.39 -16.74 10.73
CA LEU A 615 -16.26 -17.81 11.22
C LEU A 615 -17.62 -17.73 10.53
N ILE A 616 -18.13 -18.88 10.06
CA ILE A 616 -19.45 -19.00 9.43
C ILE A 616 -20.24 -20.19 9.99
N PRO A 617 -21.53 -19.99 10.37
CA PRO A 617 -22.22 -18.70 10.44
C PRO A 617 -21.62 -17.80 11.54
N GLY A 618 -21.55 -16.49 11.30
CA GLY A 618 -20.97 -15.52 12.23
C GLY A 618 -21.64 -14.15 12.13
N GLU A 619 -20.90 -13.08 12.41
CA GLU A 619 -21.40 -11.70 12.45
C GLU A 619 -21.78 -11.10 11.08
N GLY A 620 -21.61 -11.85 9.98
CA GLY A 620 -21.93 -11.39 8.63
C GLY A 620 -20.78 -10.69 7.91
N LEU A 621 -19.53 -10.82 8.39
CA LEU A 621 -18.33 -10.28 7.75
C LEU A 621 -18.15 -10.80 6.31
N GLU A 622 -18.61 -12.02 6.04
CA GLU A 622 -18.58 -12.67 4.73
C GLU A 622 -19.44 -11.95 3.67
N LYS A 623 -20.43 -11.14 4.08
CA LYS A 623 -21.28 -10.40 3.15
C LYS A 623 -20.52 -9.30 2.40
N ASN A 624 -19.41 -8.81 2.96
CA ASN A 624 -18.60 -7.72 2.41
C ASN A 624 -17.31 -8.22 1.73
N LEU A 625 -17.22 -9.52 1.40
CA LEU A 625 -16.02 -10.10 0.79
C LEU A 625 -15.65 -9.40 -0.52
N TYR A 626 -16.62 -9.09 -1.38
CA TYR A 626 -16.36 -8.48 -2.68
C TYR A 626 -15.62 -7.13 -2.55
N ASP A 627 -16.13 -6.23 -1.71
CA ASP A 627 -15.50 -4.92 -1.45
C ASP A 627 -14.15 -5.09 -0.76
N SER A 628 -14.05 -6.06 0.17
CA SER A 628 -12.78 -6.39 0.81
C SER A 628 -11.75 -6.97 -0.17
N PHE A 629 -12.17 -7.65 -1.23
CA PHE A 629 -11.28 -8.19 -2.26
C PHE A 629 -10.81 -7.07 -3.18
N LEU A 630 -11.71 -6.19 -3.62
CA LEU A 630 -11.38 -5.02 -4.43
C LEU A 630 -10.41 -4.06 -3.74
N SER A 631 -10.42 -3.96 -2.40
CA SER A 631 -9.47 -3.12 -1.67
C SER A 631 -8.00 -3.62 -1.79
N HIS A 632 -7.79 -4.89 -2.13
CA HIS A 632 -6.47 -5.49 -2.34
C HIS A 632 -5.94 -5.23 -3.75
N LYS A 633 -5.77 -3.94 -4.10
CA LYS A 633 -5.26 -3.51 -5.42
C LYS A 633 -3.95 -4.20 -5.76
N ASP A 634 -3.79 -4.60 -7.03
CA ASP A 634 -2.52 -5.04 -7.60
C ASP A 634 -1.56 -3.85 -7.71
N ARG A 635 -0.43 -3.96 -7.00
CA ARG A 635 0.59 -2.91 -6.86
C ARG A 635 1.81 -3.15 -7.74
N ARG A 636 1.71 -4.03 -8.75
CA ARG A 636 2.79 -4.18 -9.73
C ARG A 636 2.97 -2.93 -10.57
N TYR A 637 4.22 -2.64 -10.89
CA TYR A 637 4.59 -1.68 -11.91
C TYR A 637 4.92 -2.44 -13.19
N ILE A 638 4.32 -2.00 -14.30
CA ILE A 638 4.65 -2.51 -15.63
C ILE A 638 5.36 -1.38 -16.36
N VAL A 639 6.69 -1.50 -16.44
CA VAL A 639 7.53 -0.54 -17.14
C VAL A 639 7.76 -1.06 -18.55
N SER A 640 7.35 -0.29 -19.55
CA SER A 640 7.56 -0.64 -20.96
C SER A 640 8.62 0.24 -21.60
N PHE A 641 9.34 -0.29 -22.58
CA PHE A 641 10.26 0.48 -23.42
C PHE A 641 10.46 -0.25 -24.75
N LYS A 642 10.95 0.48 -25.75
CA LYS A 642 11.28 -0.09 -27.06
C LYS A 642 12.77 -0.41 -27.10
N SER A 643 13.11 -1.68 -27.30
CA SER A 643 14.50 -2.12 -27.47
C SER A 643 15.11 -1.48 -28.73
N ARG A 644 16.39 -1.13 -28.65
CA ARG A 644 17.16 -0.57 -29.77
C ARG A 644 18.07 -1.58 -30.44
N VAL A 645 18.06 -2.82 -29.98
CA VAL A 645 18.89 -3.89 -30.54
C VAL A 645 18.26 -4.35 -31.86
N ASP A 646 19.08 -4.54 -32.89
CA ASP A 646 18.60 -4.95 -34.22
C ASP A 646 18.20 -6.44 -34.25
N MET A 647 17.24 -6.80 -35.12
CA MET A 647 16.66 -8.15 -35.22
C MET A 647 17.61 -9.20 -35.79
N ASP A 648 18.73 -8.78 -36.39
CA ASP A 648 19.69 -9.70 -37.04
C ASP A 648 20.40 -10.65 -36.06
N LYS A 649 20.32 -10.39 -34.75
CA LYS A 649 20.94 -11.21 -33.70
C LYS A 649 19.88 -12.02 -32.96
N LYS A 650 19.36 -13.10 -33.55
CA LYS A 650 18.44 -14.04 -32.84
C LYS A 650 19.12 -14.71 -31.64
N ASP A 651 18.35 -14.99 -30.59
CA ASP A 651 18.79 -15.71 -29.38
C ASP A 651 19.96 -15.06 -28.63
N PHE A 652 20.04 -13.73 -28.69
CA PHE A 652 21.03 -12.93 -27.96
C PHE A 652 20.44 -12.39 -26.66
N TYR A 653 21.13 -12.62 -25.54
CA TYR A 653 20.68 -12.12 -24.24
C TYR A 653 21.06 -10.66 -24.05
N ILE A 654 20.04 -9.83 -23.85
CA ILE A 654 20.12 -8.40 -23.60
C ILE A 654 19.94 -8.16 -22.11
N PRO A 655 21.00 -7.72 -21.39
CA PRO A 655 20.90 -7.45 -19.98
C PRO A 655 20.31 -6.05 -19.74
N LEU A 656 19.49 -5.95 -18.69
CA LEU A 656 18.77 -4.74 -18.30
C LEU A 656 19.06 -4.38 -16.85
N ILE A 657 19.08 -3.09 -16.56
CA ILE A 657 18.99 -2.58 -15.20
C ILE A 657 17.79 -1.64 -15.13
N ILE A 658 16.88 -1.90 -14.19
CA ILE A 658 15.78 -0.98 -13.89
C ILE A 658 16.08 -0.31 -12.56
N GLU A 659 16.03 1.01 -12.56
CA GLU A 659 16.15 1.85 -11.37
C GLU A 659 14.80 2.50 -11.08
N ALA A 660 14.43 2.56 -9.80
CA ALA A 660 13.30 3.35 -9.32
C ALA A 660 13.74 4.22 -8.14
N ASN A 661 13.15 5.41 -8.03
CA ASN A 661 13.42 6.36 -6.97
C ASN A 661 12.16 6.70 -6.17
N PHE A 662 12.25 6.65 -4.85
CA PHE A 662 11.16 7.00 -3.95
C PHE A 662 11.71 7.74 -2.72
N ARG A 663 11.32 9.00 -2.49
CA ARG A 663 11.69 9.79 -1.30
C ARG A 663 13.16 9.66 -0.83
N ASN A 664 14.11 10.18 -1.60
CA ASN A 664 15.58 10.06 -1.37
C ASN A 664 16.13 8.63 -1.31
N THR A 665 15.30 7.60 -1.41
CA THR A 665 15.74 6.22 -1.58
C THR A 665 15.73 5.85 -3.06
N SER A 666 16.64 4.97 -3.43
CA SER A 666 16.68 4.38 -4.75
C SER A 666 16.73 2.86 -4.62
N GLY A 667 16.21 2.17 -5.62
CA GLY A 667 16.33 0.74 -5.79
C GLY A 667 16.75 0.45 -7.21
N LYS A 668 17.45 -0.67 -7.39
CA LYS A 668 17.82 -1.18 -8.71
C LYS A 668 17.54 -2.68 -8.76
N VAL A 669 17.29 -3.21 -9.94
CA VAL A 669 17.18 -4.64 -10.18
C VAL A 669 17.83 -5.00 -11.52
N GLU A 670 18.49 -6.15 -11.52
CA GLU A 670 19.03 -6.78 -12.73
C GLU A 670 17.93 -7.59 -13.41
N ALA A 671 17.79 -7.40 -14.71
CA ALA A 671 16.85 -8.12 -15.56
C ALA A 671 17.51 -8.42 -16.91
N GLY A 672 16.73 -8.93 -17.86
CA GLY A 672 17.17 -9.08 -19.23
C GLY A 672 16.07 -9.68 -20.10
N PHE A 673 16.38 -9.93 -21.37
CA PHE A 673 15.52 -10.69 -22.28
C PHE A 673 16.37 -11.28 -23.41
N PHE A 674 15.84 -12.27 -24.12
CA PHE A 674 16.45 -12.76 -25.36
C PHE A 674 15.81 -12.05 -26.57
N THR A 675 16.60 -11.67 -27.56
CA THR A 675 16.10 -11.24 -28.88
C THR A 675 15.37 -12.37 -29.60
N LYS A 676 14.38 -12.03 -30.42
CA LYS A 676 13.57 -12.97 -31.20
C LYS A 676 14.17 -13.29 -32.57
#